data_AF-A0A5D8YL09-F1
#
_entry.id   AF-A0A5D8YL09-F1
#
_cell.length_a   1.000
_cell.length_b   1.000
_cell.length_c   1.000
_cell.angle_alpha   90.00
_cell.angle_beta   90.00
_cell.angle_gamma   90.00
#
_symmetry.space_group_name_H-M   'P 1'
#
loop_
_entity.id
_entity.type
_entity.pdbx_description
1 polymer ?
#
loop_
_entity_poly.entity_id
_entity_poly.type
_entity_poly.pdbx_seq_one_letter_code
_entity_poly.pdbx_strand_id
1 'polypeptide(L)'
;MNSTMIKIKKIILPLLFLGCSGAIKAQFLSPDASFATGTGFNGTVWELSKQSDGKIIASGEFTSYNGTTVNKLTRLADNGSLDAIFNTNLGTGFNNTVYTHLLQSDGKIVVAGDFTAFNGNTRNRIVRLNANGTIDNTFSIGTGLDAEVLKVALQSDGKILAAGSFTTANGVSSSGIVRLNTNGSRDNTFSVGSGFNVNDGGIGNRPVRDIALQSDGKIIVAGEFTSYNGTSVNRLVRLNTDGSIDNTFTSKIKFDDVVYGVKVQPDGKILAVGAFSTCNSEHASYKIARINTDGTLDVDFNTNIGTGFYARIGAGTGTGFFKDEENPRTIVLQADGKILIGGDFVYLDGVNSRHFVRLNADGTLGTPNTNPSGFTLYQLKIQANTIGNSYIIKTSNGKLIVMDGGYEAEETYLRNFINSLGGKVEAWFLSHPHQDHAGAFNEILKNLQGIEIKNIYHSKPPASWVTSAFYQDLYNSIDNAAQNGVNVVNYTTIPNEVITIDQVNFRILSVANPELSTASTRINNSSMAIRVWDEQKSIVFLADLQLEGGNKLLNSPQRQYLDCDYLQMSHHGNDGVGKAFYRSVRFKACLWPTPGWLWDNQAGSAGFNTGGYDTLEQREIVDNELGIRRNYIGSKGLNIIK
;
A
#
# COMPACT_ATOMS: atom_id res chain seq x y z
N MET A 1 11.61 26.40 21.39
CA MET A 1 10.61 25.66 22.19
C MET A 1 9.23 26.08 21.67
N ASN A 2 8.35 25.30 21.06
CA ASN A 2 8.22 23.87 20.77
C ASN A 2 7.44 23.76 19.44
N SER A 3 8.04 23.17 18.40
CA SER A 3 7.61 21.93 17.73
C SER A 3 6.17 21.87 17.23
N THR A 4 5.97 22.22 15.95
CA THR A 4 4.78 21.85 15.19
C THR A 4 5.13 20.67 14.29
N MET A 5 4.81 19.45 14.76
CA MET A 5 4.86 18.23 13.94
C MET A 5 3.69 18.26 12.94
N ILE A 6 3.99 18.34 11.65
CA ILE A 6 3.03 18.03 10.58
C ILE A 6 3.26 16.56 10.18
N LYS A 7 2.27 15.71 10.50
CA LYS A 7 2.22 14.30 10.11
C LYS A 7 1.95 14.18 8.61
N ILE A 8 2.92 13.66 7.85
CA ILE A 8 2.71 13.23 6.45
C ILE A 8 2.45 11.72 6.46
N LYS A 9 1.29 11.28 5.94
CA LYS A 9 0.92 9.88 5.72
C LYS A 9 0.59 9.65 4.23
N LYS A 10 1.22 8.61 3.66
CA LYS A 10 0.90 7.84 2.42
C LYS A 10 1.14 8.54 1.08
N ILE A 11 1.56 7.92 -0.03
CA ILE A 11 2.10 6.60 -0.49
C ILE A 11 2.57 6.89 -1.93
N ILE A 12 3.71 6.35 -2.40
CA ILE A 12 3.91 6.04 -3.83
C ILE A 12 4.89 4.87 -4.01
N LEU A 13 4.40 3.85 -4.72
CA LEU A 13 5.08 2.99 -5.71
C LEU A 13 3.92 2.51 -6.62
N PRO A 14 4.06 2.26 -7.95
CA PRO A 14 5.04 1.31 -8.51
C PRO A 14 5.51 1.55 -9.98
N LEU A 15 6.52 0.79 -10.43
CA LEU A 15 6.78 0.30 -11.82
C LEU A 15 8.04 -0.61 -11.70
N LEU A 16 8.21 -1.78 -12.33
CA LEU A 16 7.68 -2.42 -13.55
C LEU A 16 7.48 -3.94 -13.31
N PHE A 17 6.78 -4.65 -14.22
CA PHE A 17 7.31 -5.79 -15.00
C PHE A 17 6.33 -6.22 -16.10
N LEU A 18 6.85 -6.47 -17.32
CA LEU A 18 6.16 -7.03 -18.48
C LEU A 18 6.84 -8.35 -18.88
N GLY A 19 6.03 -9.37 -19.20
CA GLY A 19 6.41 -10.47 -20.11
C GLY A 19 6.43 -11.90 -19.53
N CYS A 20 5.28 -12.55 -19.38
CA CYS A 20 4.90 -13.79 -20.09
C CYS A 20 3.61 -14.41 -19.52
N SER A 21 2.84 -15.00 -20.44
CA SER A 21 1.48 -15.53 -20.35
C SER A 21 1.19 -16.49 -19.18
N GLY A 22 0.03 -16.30 -18.55
CA GLY A 22 -0.51 -17.15 -17.48
C GLY A 22 -1.19 -16.29 -16.41
N ALA A 23 -2.52 -16.24 -16.44
CA ALA A 23 -3.33 -15.36 -15.60
C ALA A 23 -3.20 -15.67 -14.11
N ILE A 24 -2.60 -14.76 -13.34
CA ILE A 24 -2.75 -14.64 -11.89
C ILE A 24 -3.06 -13.16 -11.60
N LYS A 25 -4.32 -12.86 -11.24
CA LYS A 25 -4.75 -11.53 -10.79
C LYS A 25 -4.29 -11.33 -9.34
N ALA A 26 -3.14 -10.69 -9.14
CA ALA A 26 -2.77 -10.11 -7.85
C ALA A 26 -3.57 -8.82 -7.64
N GLN A 27 -4.32 -8.76 -6.54
CA GLN A 27 -5.20 -7.65 -6.21
C GLN A 27 -4.40 -6.51 -5.56
N PHE A 28 -3.78 -5.68 -6.40
CA PHE A 28 -3.40 -4.32 -6.00
C PHE A 28 -4.67 -3.46 -5.90
N LEU A 29 -4.60 -2.35 -5.18
CA LEU A 29 -5.56 -1.24 -5.27
C LEU A 29 -6.06 -1.15 -6.72
N SER A 30 -7.38 -1.10 -6.94
CA SER A 30 -7.93 -0.88 -8.28
C SER A 30 -7.07 0.19 -8.94
N PRO A 31 -6.48 -0.05 -10.14
CA PRO A 31 -5.78 0.99 -10.86
C PRO A 31 -6.69 2.20 -10.81
N ASP A 32 -6.19 3.32 -10.30
CA ASP A 32 -6.94 4.55 -10.33
C ASP A 32 -7.36 4.75 -11.79
N ALA A 33 -8.66 4.57 -12.08
CA ALA A 33 -9.14 4.59 -13.45
C ALA A 33 -8.94 5.99 -14.07
N SER A 34 -8.65 7.00 -13.24
CA SER A 34 -8.22 8.32 -13.69
C SER A 34 -6.74 8.37 -14.10
N PHE A 35 -5.90 7.42 -13.64
CA PHE A 35 -4.49 7.27 -14.03
C PHE A 35 -4.34 6.47 -15.32
N ALA A 36 -4.82 7.03 -16.43
CA ALA A 36 -4.79 6.38 -17.74
C ALA A 36 -3.46 6.64 -18.46
N THR A 37 -2.49 5.75 -18.32
CA THR A 37 -1.18 5.88 -18.99
C THR A 37 -1.17 5.42 -20.44
N GLY A 38 -2.31 5.06 -21.05
CA GLY A 38 -2.39 4.61 -22.44
C GLY A 38 -1.36 3.51 -22.81
N THR A 39 -0.61 3.71 -23.89
CA THR A 39 0.53 2.85 -24.28
C THR A 39 1.80 3.08 -23.44
N GLY A 40 1.86 4.16 -22.66
CA GLY A 40 2.92 4.44 -21.71
C GLY A 40 4.26 4.83 -22.35
N PHE A 41 5.35 4.61 -21.62
CA PHE A 41 6.72 4.85 -22.07
C PHE A 41 7.19 3.76 -23.04
N ASN A 42 7.92 4.14 -24.08
CA ASN A 42 8.51 3.21 -25.05
C ASN A 42 9.92 2.70 -24.68
N GLY A 43 10.42 3.01 -23.49
CA GLY A 43 11.76 2.65 -23.03
C GLY A 43 11.86 2.64 -21.51
N THR A 44 13.02 2.22 -21.01
CA THR A 44 13.29 2.08 -19.57
C THR A 44 13.08 3.41 -18.85
N VAL A 45 12.36 3.38 -17.73
CA VAL A 45 12.29 4.47 -16.76
C VAL A 45 13.26 4.12 -15.62
N TRP A 46 14.30 4.91 -15.45
CA TRP A 46 15.34 4.69 -14.45
C TRP A 46 14.98 5.26 -13.08
N GLU A 47 14.24 6.38 -13.02
CA GLU A 47 13.80 6.96 -11.75
C GLU A 47 12.44 7.66 -11.88
N LEU A 48 11.65 7.59 -10.80
CA LEU A 48 10.38 8.28 -10.62
C LEU A 48 10.39 9.03 -9.29
N SER A 49 9.87 10.26 -9.29
CA SER A 49 9.57 11.00 -8.07
C SER A 49 8.26 11.76 -8.21
N LYS A 50 7.60 12.03 -7.09
CA LYS A 50 6.41 12.89 -7.05
C LYS A 50 6.73 14.17 -6.34
N GLN A 51 6.27 15.25 -6.95
CA GLN A 51 6.34 16.59 -6.42
C GLN A 51 5.25 16.80 -5.37
N SER A 52 5.42 17.79 -4.50
CA SER A 52 4.47 18.11 -3.44
C SER A 52 3.08 18.48 -3.95
N ASP A 53 2.98 18.94 -5.21
CA ASP A 53 1.73 19.32 -5.88
C ASP A 53 1.01 18.14 -6.55
N GLY A 54 1.52 16.91 -6.38
CA GLY A 54 0.90 15.72 -6.94
C GLY A 54 1.50 15.24 -8.26
N LYS A 55 2.23 16.10 -8.98
CA LYS A 55 2.82 15.76 -10.29
C LYS A 55 3.98 14.78 -10.16
N ILE A 56 4.27 14.05 -11.23
CA ILE A 56 5.27 12.97 -11.25
C ILE A 56 6.36 13.32 -12.27
N ILE A 57 7.63 13.27 -11.86
CA ILE A 57 8.78 13.33 -12.75
C ILE A 57 9.23 11.91 -13.07
N ALA A 58 9.48 11.64 -14.34
CA ALA A 58 10.06 10.39 -14.81
C ALA A 58 11.33 10.68 -15.61
N SER A 59 12.41 9.95 -15.34
CA SER A 59 13.66 10.00 -16.11
C SER A 59 14.07 8.61 -16.60
N GLY A 60 14.67 8.53 -17.78
CA GLY A 60 15.01 7.23 -18.37
C GLY A 60 15.68 7.28 -19.75
N GLU A 61 15.40 6.22 -20.51
CA GLU A 61 15.83 6.00 -21.90
C GLU A 61 14.69 6.17 -22.91
N PHE A 62 13.49 6.46 -22.45
CA PHE A 62 12.32 6.64 -23.29
C PHE A 62 12.44 7.86 -24.24
N THR A 63 11.81 7.75 -25.40
CA THR A 63 11.68 8.81 -26.41
C THR A 63 10.22 9.15 -26.72
N SER A 64 9.27 8.42 -26.14
CA SER A 64 7.85 8.74 -26.22
C SER A 64 7.08 8.28 -24.99
N TYR A 65 5.95 8.96 -24.76
CA TYR A 65 4.92 8.61 -23.79
C TYR A 65 3.57 8.76 -24.47
N ASN A 66 2.79 7.68 -24.57
CA ASN A 66 1.51 7.68 -25.28
C ASN A 66 1.58 8.16 -26.73
N GLY A 67 2.64 7.78 -27.44
CA GLY A 67 2.89 8.22 -28.82
C GLY A 67 3.29 9.70 -28.95
N THR A 68 3.27 10.48 -27.86
CA THR A 68 3.80 11.84 -27.84
C THR A 68 5.29 11.80 -27.57
N THR A 69 6.08 12.50 -28.39
CA THR A 69 7.53 12.61 -28.20
C THR A 69 7.87 13.29 -26.88
N VAL A 70 8.67 12.63 -26.06
CA VAL A 70 9.30 13.16 -24.84
C VAL A 70 10.73 12.66 -24.79
N ASN A 71 11.70 13.46 -24.36
CA ASN A 71 13.11 13.09 -24.49
C ASN A 71 13.75 12.86 -23.12
N LYS A 72 13.71 11.59 -22.65
CA LYS A 72 14.43 11.05 -21.49
C LYS A 72 14.05 11.62 -20.12
N LEU A 73 13.36 12.75 -20.07
CA LEU A 73 12.72 13.34 -18.90
C LEU A 73 11.31 13.80 -19.29
N THR A 74 10.33 13.56 -18.43
CA THR A 74 8.99 14.11 -18.60
C THR A 74 8.36 14.41 -17.24
N ARG A 75 7.35 15.28 -17.24
CA ARG A 75 6.43 15.44 -16.12
C ARG A 75 5.03 15.00 -16.49
N LEU A 76 4.41 14.24 -15.60
CA LEU A 76 3.03 13.81 -15.65
C LEU A 76 2.22 14.54 -14.56
N ALA A 77 0.95 14.78 -14.82
CA ALA A 77 -0.02 15.12 -13.80
C ALA A 77 -0.27 13.92 -12.86
N ASP A 78 -0.98 14.18 -11.76
CA ASP A 78 -1.36 13.14 -10.79
C ASP A 78 -2.25 12.04 -11.40
N ASN A 79 -2.96 12.35 -12.48
CA ASN A 79 -3.77 11.45 -13.30
C ASN A 79 -3.00 10.81 -14.48
N GLY A 80 -1.68 10.98 -14.55
CA GLY A 80 -0.84 10.35 -15.56
C GLY A 80 -0.88 11.00 -16.95
N SER A 81 -1.67 12.04 -17.16
CA SER A 81 -1.58 12.85 -18.39
C SER A 81 -0.26 13.64 -18.43
N LEU A 82 0.25 13.96 -19.63
CA LEU A 82 1.44 14.79 -19.77
C LEU A 82 1.18 16.22 -19.27
N ASP A 83 2.10 16.76 -18.46
CA ASP A 83 2.15 18.20 -18.20
C ASP A 83 2.67 18.90 -19.46
N ALA A 84 1.75 19.33 -20.33
CA ALA A 84 2.09 19.89 -21.63
C ALA A 84 3.07 21.08 -21.51
N ILE A 85 2.88 21.97 -20.53
CA ILE A 85 3.72 23.16 -20.35
C ILE A 85 5.14 22.76 -19.98
N PHE A 86 5.30 21.86 -18.99
CA PHE A 86 6.62 21.38 -18.61
C PHE A 86 7.34 20.71 -19.77
N ASN A 87 6.64 19.82 -20.49
CA ASN A 87 7.21 19.07 -21.59
C ASN A 87 7.56 19.95 -22.80
N THR A 88 6.76 20.99 -23.09
CA THR A 88 7.13 22.00 -24.09
C THR A 88 8.39 22.78 -23.66
N ASN A 89 8.52 23.14 -22.39
CA ASN A 89 9.70 23.85 -21.88
C ASN A 89 10.98 23.00 -21.91
N LEU A 90 10.86 21.67 -21.92
CA LEU A 90 12.00 20.77 -22.10
C LEU A 90 12.57 20.82 -23.52
N GLY A 91 11.83 21.32 -24.53
CA GLY A 91 12.28 21.45 -25.91
C GLY A 91 12.69 20.12 -26.56
N THR A 92 13.87 20.08 -27.19
CA THR A 92 14.45 18.82 -27.71
C THR A 92 15.00 17.92 -26.61
N GLY A 93 15.09 18.41 -25.36
CA GLY A 93 15.43 17.63 -24.18
C GLY A 93 16.88 17.14 -24.16
N PHE A 94 17.08 15.96 -23.58
CA PHE A 94 18.40 15.36 -23.38
C PHE A 94 18.82 14.49 -24.57
N ASN A 95 20.09 14.58 -24.97
CA ASN A 95 20.60 13.81 -26.11
C ASN A 95 20.98 12.36 -25.78
N ASN A 96 20.95 11.96 -24.51
CA ASN A 96 21.26 10.61 -24.06
C ASN A 96 20.57 10.31 -22.71
N THR A 97 20.78 9.11 -22.18
CA THR A 97 20.12 8.59 -20.98
C THR A 97 20.19 9.52 -19.77
N VAL A 98 19.04 9.68 -19.11
CA VAL A 98 18.95 10.30 -17.78
C VAL A 98 18.73 9.19 -16.76
N TYR A 99 19.75 8.93 -15.94
CA TYR A 99 19.70 7.86 -14.94
C TYR A 99 18.96 8.27 -13.67
N THR A 100 19.04 9.56 -13.29
CA THR A 100 18.52 10.01 -12.00
C THR A 100 18.07 11.46 -12.04
N HIS A 101 17.14 11.80 -11.13
CA HIS A 101 16.76 13.16 -10.84
C HIS A 101 16.48 13.35 -9.34
N LEU A 102 16.66 14.58 -8.87
CA LEU A 102 16.52 14.97 -7.47
C LEU A 102 15.66 16.21 -7.37
N LEU A 103 14.53 16.09 -6.67
CA LEU A 103 13.66 17.21 -6.35
C LEU A 103 14.23 18.02 -5.18
N GLN A 104 14.31 19.33 -5.35
CA GLN A 104 14.65 20.27 -4.29
C GLN A 104 13.39 20.87 -3.67
N SER A 105 13.50 21.37 -2.43
CA SER A 105 12.37 21.95 -1.69
C SER A 105 11.78 23.20 -2.32
N ASP A 106 12.55 23.91 -3.15
CA ASP A 106 12.11 25.08 -3.93
C ASP A 106 11.44 24.70 -5.26
N GLY A 107 11.22 23.39 -5.50
CA GLY A 107 10.62 22.86 -6.72
C GLY A 107 11.59 22.72 -7.90
N LYS A 108 12.86 23.13 -7.76
CA LYS A 108 13.87 22.86 -8.78
C LYS A 108 14.23 21.38 -8.85
N ILE A 109 14.77 20.97 -9.99
CA ILE A 109 15.05 19.58 -10.32
C ILE A 109 16.50 19.46 -10.78
N VAL A 110 17.33 18.75 -10.03
CA VAL A 110 18.67 18.38 -10.50
C VAL A 110 18.54 17.08 -11.29
N VAL A 111 19.06 17.07 -12.51
CA VAL A 111 18.92 15.94 -13.45
C VAL A 111 20.32 15.47 -13.83
N ALA A 112 20.57 14.16 -13.76
CA ALA A 112 21.88 13.59 -14.03
C ALA A 112 21.83 12.28 -14.83
N GLY A 113 22.87 12.02 -15.62
CA GLY A 113 22.94 10.84 -16.47
C GLY A 113 24.17 10.80 -17.38
N ASP A 114 24.00 10.18 -18.54
CA ASP A 114 25.01 10.06 -19.60
C ASP A 114 24.74 11.02 -20.78
N PHE A 115 24.01 12.11 -20.55
CA PHE A 115 23.85 13.17 -21.55
C PHE A 115 25.05 14.12 -21.61
N THR A 116 25.28 14.71 -22.78
CA THR A 116 26.28 15.76 -23.01
C THR A 116 25.66 17.05 -23.50
N ALA A 117 24.35 17.03 -23.82
CA ALA A 117 23.60 18.20 -24.21
C ALA A 117 22.16 18.16 -23.69
N PHE A 118 21.65 19.36 -23.40
CA PHE A 118 20.23 19.62 -23.12
C PHE A 118 19.79 20.77 -24.02
N ASN A 119 18.73 20.56 -24.81
CA ASN A 119 18.25 21.54 -25.79
C ASN A 119 19.34 22.04 -26.76
N GLY A 120 20.18 21.13 -27.24
CA GLY A 120 21.30 21.44 -28.14
C GLY A 120 22.46 22.20 -27.49
N ASN A 121 22.37 22.57 -26.21
CA ASN A 121 23.42 23.25 -25.47
C ASN A 121 24.25 22.24 -24.69
N THR A 122 25.58 22.37 -24.72
CA THR A 122 26.49 21.49 -23.98
C THR A 122 26.19 21.54 -22.49
N ARG A 123 25.83 20.39 -21.93
CA ARG A 123 25.55 20.16 -20.51
C ARG A 123 26.05 18.77 -20.18
N ASN A 124 27.26 18.70 -19.65
CA ASN A 124 27.90 17.43 -19.39
C ASN A 124 27.37 16.84 -18.08
N ARG A 125 26.53 15.81 -18.22
CA ARG A 125 26.12 14.84 -17.20
C ARG A 125 25.21 15.33 -16.09
N ILE A 126 25.21 16.63 -15.77
CA ILE A 126 24.31 17.24 -14.76
C ILE A 126 23.75 18.56 -15.29
N VAL A 127 22.47 18.82 -14.99
CA VAL A 127 21.83 20.12 -15.16
C VAL A 127 20.83 20.35 -14.03
N ARG A 128 20.56 21.61 -13.69
CA ARG A 128 19.40 21.96 -12.86
C ARG A 128 18.33 22.63 -13.71
N LEU A 129 17.09 22.21 -13.52
CA LEU A 129 15.90 22.79 -14.12
C LEU A 129 15.10 23.54 -13.05
N ASN A 130 14.46 24.63 -13.46
CA ASN A 130 13.40 25.28 -12.71
C ASN A 130 12.17 24.36 -12.61
N ALA A 131 11.27 24.67 -11.68
CA ALA A 131 10.02 23.92 -11.49
C ALA A 131 9.15 23.82 -12.74
N ASN A 132 9.31 24.72 -13.72
CA ASN A 132 8.58 24.69 -15.00
C ASN A 132 9.29 23.91 -16.12
N GLY A 133 10.45 23.30 -15.86
CA GLY A 133 11.22 22.53 -16.85
C GLY A 133 12.24 23.35 -17.66
N THR A 134 12.22 24.68 -17.52
CA THR A 134 13.27 25.53 -18.11
C THR A 134 14.59 25.36 -17.38
N ILE A 135 15.70 25.64 -18.04
CA ILE A 135 17.01 25.56 -17.41
C ILE A 135 17.19 26.62 -16.31
N ASP A 136 17.79 26.22 -15.18
CA ASP A 136 18.26 27.17 -14.17
C ASP A 136 19.70 27.60 -14.48
N ASN A 137 19.85 28.78 -15.08
CA ASN A 137 21.15 29.34 -15.43
C ASN A 137 21.98 29.79 -14.21
N THR A 138 21.43 29.79 -13.00
CA THR A 138 22.18 30.07 -11.77
C THR A 138 22.96 28.85 -11.25
N PHE A 139 22.71 27.66 -11.83
CA PHE A 139 23.41 26.43 -11.50
C PHE A 139 24.50 26.16 -12.54
N SER A 140 25.77 26.32 -12.14
CA SER A 140 26.92 26.18 -13.03
C SER A 140 27.91 25.14 -12.53
N ILE A 141 28.11 24.10 -13.35
CA ILE A 141 29.07 23.01 -13.11
C ILE A 141 30.39 23.19 -13.86
N GLY A 142 30.61 24.36 -14.47
CA GLY A 142 31.75 24.64 -15.34
C GLY A 142 31.79 23.70 -16.55
N THR A 143 32.89 22.99 -16.77
CA THR A 143 32.99 21.99 -17.86
C THR A 143 32.18 20.71 -17.60
N GLY A 144 31.64 20.55 -16.38
CA GLY A 144 30.84 19.40 -15.96
C GLY A 144 31.67 18.17 -15.62
N LEU A 145 31.11 16.99 -15.84
CA LEU A 145 31.75 15.71 -15.53
C LEU A 145 32.09 14.95 -16.82
N ASP A 146 33.17 14.18 -16.81
CA ASP A 146 33.70 13.51 -18.01
C ASP A 146 33.00 12.18 -18.35
N ALA A 147 32.30 11.56 -17.40
CA ALA A 147 31.52 10.33 -17.63
C ALA A 147 30.19 10.33 -16.87
N GLU A 148 29.39 9.28 -17.07
CA GLU A 148 28.02 9.16 -16.55
C GLU A 148 27.91 9.39 -15.03
N VAL A 149 26.82 10.06 -14.64
CA VAL A 149 26.41 10.20 -13.24
C VAL A 149 25.21 9.28 -13.00
N LEU A 150 25.38 8.32 -12.11
CA LEU A 150 24.40 7.27 -11.83
C LEU A 150 23.47 7.63 -10.67
N LYS A 151 23.95 8.43 -9.70
CA LYS A 151 23.17 8.85 -8.55
C LYS A 151 23.46 10.27 -8.11
N VAL A 152 22.42 10.95 -7.63
CA VAL A 152 22.51 12.23 -6.92
C VAL A 152 21.77 12.19 -5.59
N ALA A 153 22.24 12.95 -4.60
CA ALA A 153 21.60 13.08 -3.30
C ALA A 153 21.67 14.52 -2.77
N LEU A 154 20.59 15.00 -2.14
CA LEU A 154 20.52 16.31 -1.49
C LEU A 154 20.93 16.19 -0.02
N GLN A 155 21.94 16.93 0.40
CA GLN A 155 22.30 17.08 1.82
C GLN A 155 21.40 18.11 2.51
N SER A 156 21.32 18.04 3.84
CA SER A 156 20.47 18.91 4.66
C SER A 156 20.85 20.39 4.59
N ASP A 157 22.09 20.71 4.22
CA ASP A 157 22.59 22.06 3.96
C ASP A 157 22.34 22.56 2.52
N GLY A 158 21.63 21.77 1.71
CA GLY A 158 21.31 22.08 0.32
C GLY A 158 22.41 21.74 -0.69
N LYS A 159 23.58 21.25 -0.24
CA LYS A 159 24.61 20.75 -1.14
C LYS A 159 24.18 19.46 -1.81
N ILE A 160 24.75 19.17 -2.98
CA ILE A 160 24.37 18.03 -3.81
C ILE A 160 25.58 17.11 -3.95
N LEU A 161 25.42 15.84 -3.62
CA LEU A 161 26.39 14.81 -3.98
C LEU A 161 26.01 14.25 -5.34
N ALA A 162 27.01 14.07 -6.20
CA ALA A 162 26.90 13.35 -7.46
C ALA A 162 27.90 12.18 -7.47
N ALA A 163 27.44 11.02 -7.93
CA ALA A 163 28.20 9.79 -7.93
C ALA A 163 28.00 9.02 -9.24
N GLY A 164 29.05 8.35 -9.72
CA GLY A 164 29.01 7.61 -10.98
C GLY A 164 30.39 7.14 -11.44
N SER A 165 30.63 7.26 -12.74
CA SER A 165 31.82 6.69 -13.41
C SER A 165 32.85 7.74 -13.85
N PHE A 166 32.63 9.01 -13.49
CA PHE A 166 33.50 10.11 -13.87
C PHE A 166 34.82 10.07 -13.12
N THR A 167 35.88 10.55 -13.76
CA THR A 167 37.22 10.69 -13.17
C THR A 167 37.54 12.14 -12.81
N THR A 168 36.85 13.09 -13.45
CA THR A 168 37.02 14.53 -13.22
C THR A 168 35.68 15.24 -13.08
N ALA A 169 35.68 16.29 -12.26
CA ALA A 169 34.56 17.22 -12.11
C ALA A 169 35.10 18.65 -12.26
N ASN A 170 34.61 19.36 -13.27
CA ASN A 170 35.10 20.67 -13.69
C ASN A 170 36.63 20.69 -13.92
N GLY A 171 37.16 19.64 -14.56
CA GLY A 171 38.59 19.48 -14.85
C GLY A 171 39.47 19.12 -13.64
N VAL A 172 38.90 19.00 -12.43
CA VAL A 172 39.62 18.57 -11.23
C VAL A 172 39.38 17.08 -10.99
N SER A 173 40.44 16.33 -10.65
CA SER A 173 40.33 14.91 -10.29
C SER A 173 39.35 14.72 -9.13
N SER A 174 38.37 13.83 -9.34
CA SER A 174 37.29 13.57 -8.39
C SER A 174 36.65 12.23 -8.73
N SER A 175 37.44 11.15 -8.75
CA SER A 175 36.96 9.86 -9.27
C SER A 175 35.77 9.32 -8.48
N GLY A 176 34.66 9.08 -9.19
CA GLY A 176 33.44 8.43 -8.73
C GLY A 176 32.49 9.26 -7.86
N ILE A 177 32.95 10.34 -7.21
CA ILE A 177 32.12 11.19 -6.36
C ILE A 177 32.58 12.65 -6.35
N VAL A 178 31.62 13.57 -6.31
CA VAL A 178 31.86 15.01 -6.10
C VAL A 178 30.73 15.61 -5.27
N ARG A 179 31.05 16.58 -4.42
CA ARG A 179 30.05 17.44 -3.80
C ARG A 179 29.98 18.79 -4.52
N LEU A 180 28.78 19.24 -4.80
CA LEU A 180 28.46 20.52 -5.42
C LEU A 180 27.76 21.41 -4.40
N ASN A 181 28.08 22.70 -4.43
CA ASN A 181 27.34 23.73 -3.73
C ASN A 181 25.93 23.89 -4.33
N THR A 182 25.07 24.64 -3.64
CA THR A 182 23.69 24.93 -4.09
C THR A 182 23.63 25.64 -5.45
N ASN A 183 24.70 26.30 -5.88
CA ASN A 183 24.83 26.93 -7.20
C ASN A 183 25.55 26.06 -8.24
N GLY A 184 25.82 24.79 -7.93
CA GLY A 184 26.47 23.84 -8.83
C GLY A 184 27.99 23.87 -8.86
N SER A 185 28.64 24.86 -8.22
CA SER A 185 30.10 24.88 -8.17
C SER A 185 30.63 23.73 -7.32
N ARG A 186 31.81 23.20 -7.65
CA ARG A 186 32.47 22.15 -6.85
C ARG A 186 32.73 22.67 -5.43
N ASP A 187 32.34 21.89 -4.42
CA ASP A 187 32.65 22.19 -3.03
C ASP A 187 34.06 21.69 -2.69
N ASN A 188 34.99 22.64 -2.55
CA ASN A 188 36.39 22.35 -2.25
C ASN A 188 36.63 21.88 -0.80
N THR A 189 35.63 21.97 0.08
CA THR A 189 35.72 21.40 1.44
C THR A 189 35.46 19.90 1.48
N PHE A 190 34.96 19.32 0.38
CA PHE A 190 34.80 17.87 0.22
C PHE A 190 35.99 17.29 -0.54
N SER A 191 36.99 16.82 0.21
CA SER A 191 38.27 16.38 -0.35
C SER A 191 38.31 14.87 -0.52
N VAL A 192 38.36 14.42 -1.77
CA VAL A 192 38.33 12.99 -2.12
C VAL A 192 39.67 12.41 -2.57
N GLY A 193 40.71 13.26 -2.65
CA GLY A 193 42.03 12.88 -3.15
C GLY A 193 41.95 12.28 -4.56
N SER A 194 42.53 11.09 -4.77
CA SER A 194 42.42 10.37 -6.05
C SER A 194 41.05 9.70 -6.28
N GLY A 195 40.14 9.77 -5.29
CA GLY A 195 38.78 9.23 -5.38
C GLY A 195 38.74 7.70 -5.45
N PHE A 196 37.67 7.18 -6.06
CA PHE A 196 37.43 5.74 -6.18
C PHE A 196 38.17 5.11 -7.37
N ASN A 197 38.71 3.90 -7.19
CA ASN A 197 39.35 3.14 -8.26
C ASN A 197 38.89 1.68 -8.28
N VAL A 198 38.84 1.11 -9.49
CA VAL A 198 38.50 -0.30 -9.76
C VAL A 198 39.77 -0.99 -10.28
N ASN A 199 40.33 -1.92 -9.50
CA ASN A 199 41.61 -2.57 -9.80
C ASN A 199 41.47 -4.08 -10.04
N ASP A 200 40.26 -4.57 -10.38
CA ASP A 200 39.94 -5.99 -10.50
C ASP A 200 39.72 -6.49 -11.94
N GLY A 201 39.91 -5.63 -12.95
CA GLY A 201 39.77 -6.00 -14.36
C GLY A 201 38.33 -6.17 -14.87
N GLY A 202 37.32 -5.70 -14.12
CA GLY A 202 35.90 -5.77 -14.51
C GLY A 202 35.53 -5.02 -15.80
N ILE A 203 34.44 -5.48 -16.45
CA ILE A 203 34.00 -5.09 -17.81
C ILE A 203 33.27 -3.72 -17.85
N GLY A 204 33.13 -3.02 -16.72
CA GLY A 204 32.57 -1.66 -16.70
C GLY A 204 33.19 -0.85 -15.57
N ASN A 205 33.94 0.21 -15.89
CA ASN A 205 34.55 1.05 -14.87
C ASN A 205 33.50 1.97 -14.24
N ARG A 206 32.58 1.40 -13.43
CA ARG A 206 31.51 2.12 -12.71
C ARG A 206 31.81 2.13 -11.21
N PRO A 207 32.85 2.85 -10.77
CA PRO A 207 33.33 2.81 -9.39
C PRO A 207 32.21 3.01 -8.38
N VAL A 208 31.31 3.97 -8.58
CA VAL A 208 30.19 4.22 -7.66
C VAL A 208 28.85 3.99 -8.35
N ARG A 209 28.02 3.10 -7.80
CA ARG A 209 26.68 2.74 -8.30
C ARG A 209 25.56 3.44 -7.55
N ASP A 210 25.69 3.59 -6.22
CA ASP A 210 24.67 4.21 -5.38
C ASP A 210 25.29 4.91 -4.16
N ILE A 211 24.54 5.87 -3.61
CA ILE A 211 24.91 6.62 -2.40
C ILE A 211 23.69 6.76 -1.48
N ALA A 212 23.93 6.70 -0.18
CA ALA A 212 22.90 6.97 0.84
C ALA A 212 23.43 7.90 1.94
N LEU A 213 22.62 8.88 2.33
CA LEU A 213 22.93 9.83 3.39
C LEU A 213 22.45 9.32 4.74
N GLN A 214 23.30 9.43 5.75
CA GLN A 214 22.93 9.23 7.14
C GLN A 214 22.48 10.54 7.79
N SER A 215 21.74 10.45 8.90
CA SER A 215 21.20 11.60 9.63
C SER A 215 22.27 12.53 10.23
N ASP A 216 23.46 11.99 10.48
CA ASP A 216 24.64 12.73 10.95
C ASP A 216 25.45 13.39 9.82
N GLY A 217 24.98 13.27 8.57
CA GLY A 217 25.64 13.82 7.39
C GLY A 217 26.73 12.93 6.78
N LYS A 218 27.06 11.78 7.40
CA LYS A 218 27.95 10.79 6.78
C LYS A 218 27.32 10.16 5.54
N ILE A 219 28.16 9.63 4.68
CA ILE A 219 27.77 9.17 3.35
C ILE A 219 28.16 7.69 3.22
N ILE A 220 27.18 6.83 2.95
CA ILE A 220 27.44 5.46 2.52
C ILE A 220 27.58 5.48 1.00
N VAL A 221 28.70 4.93 0.51
CA VAL A 221 29.00 4.83 -0.91
C VAL A 221 29.15 3.36 -1.28
N ALA A 222 28.46 2.94 -2.35
CA ALA A 222 28.48 1.57 -2.83
C ALA A 222 28.76 1.50 -4.33
N GLY A 223 29.44 0.46 -4.77
CA GLY A 223 29.69 0.24 -6.19
C GLY A 223 30.72 -0.84 -6.46
N GLU A 224 31.55 -0.59 -7.47
CA GLU A 224 32.55 -1.52 -7.99
C GLU A 224 33.97 -1.20 -7.51
N PHE A 225 34.16 -0.14 -6.74
CA PHE A 225 35.49 0.25 -6.28
C PHE A 225 36.15 -0.82 -5.38
N THR A 226 37.48 -0.86 -5.45
CA THR A 226 38.37 -1.70 -4.62
C THR A 226 39.33 -0.86 -3.79
N SER A 227 39.37 0.46 -4.05
CA SER A 227 40.10 1.43 -3.24
C SER A 227 39.48 2.82 -3.33
N TYR A 228 39.75 3.62 -2.30
CA TYR A 228 39.41 5.03 -2.20
C TYR A 228 40.62 5.81 -1.70
N ASN A 229 41.06 6.79 -2.48
CA ASN A 229 42.23 7.62 -2.18
C ASN A 229 43.47 6.79 -1.78
N GLY A 230 43.75 5.72 -2.53
CA GLY A 230 44.86 4.79 -2.29
C GLY A 230 44.66 3.80 -1.13
N THR A 231 43.59 3.93 -0.33
CA THR A 231 43.25 2.98 0.74
C THR A 231 42.36 1.88 0.19
N SER A 232 42.69 0.62 0.45
CA SER A 232 41.86 -0.52 0.03
C SER A 232 40.53 -0.52 0.79
N VAL A 233 39.43 -0.46 0.03
CA VAL A 233 38.04 -0.53 0.51
C VAL A 233 37.23 -1.27 -0.56
N ASN A 234 36.49 -2.30 -0.17
CA ASN A 234 35.85 -3.19 -1.14
C ASN A 234 34.36 -2.93 -1.20
N ARG A 235 33.92 -2.27 -2.29
CA ARG A 235 32.54 -2.14 -2.76
C ARG A 235 31.56 -1.38 -1.86
N LEU A 236 31.88 -1.16 -0.58
CA LEU A 236 31.14 -0.30 0.34
C LEU A 236 32.10 0.47 1.26
N VAL A 237 31.88 1.78 1.42
CA VAL A 237 32.65 2.64 2.33
C VAL A 237 31.72 3.66 2.99
N ARG A 238 32.03 4.05 4.23
CA ARG A 238 31.43 5.23 4.86
C ARG A 238 32.42 6.39 4.81
N LEU A 239 31.99 7.51 4.24
CA LEU A 239 32.74 8.76 4.23
C LEU A 239 32.18 9.72 5.29
N ASN A 240 33.07 10.48 5.90
CA ASN A 240 32.73 11.65 6.72
C ASN A 240 32.18 12.78 5.84
N THR A 241 31.64 13.81 6.50
CA THR A 241 31.08 15.00 5.83
C THR A 241 32.10 15.80 5.01
N ASP A 242 33.40 15.59 5.22
CA ASP A 242 34.49 16.24 4.48
C ASP A 242 35.04 15.37 3.33
N GLY A 243 34.50 14.16 3.13
CA GLY A 243 34.95 13.19 2.13
C GLY A 243 36.01 12.22 2.63
N SER A 244 36.59 12.39 3.82
CA SER A 244 37.54 11.41 4.37
C SER A 244 36.85 10.08 4.71
N ILE A 245 37.60 8.97 4.69
CA ILE A 245 37.08 7.67 5.13
C ILE A 245 36.77 7.71 6.63
N ASP A 246 35.59 7.22 7.02
CA ASP A 246 35.32 6.86 8.40
C ASP A 246 35.95 5.50 8.73
N ASN A 247 37.14 5.55 9.33
CA ASN A 247 37.92 4.37 9.70
C ASN A 247 37.25 3.50 10.78
N THR A 248 36.33 4.07 11.57
CA THR A 248 35.61 3.33 12.63
C THR A 248 34.59 2.34 12.09
N PHE A 249 34.18 2.55 10.83
CA PHE A 249 33.20 1.74 10.11
C PHE A 249 33.86 0.86 9.04
N THR A 250 34.65 1.49 8.19
CA THR A 250 35.05 0.92 6.89
C THR A 250 35.95 -0.31 7.01
N SER A 251 36.76 -0.42 8.06
CA SER A 251 37.67 -1.56 8.28
C SER A 251 36.94 -2.87 8.59
N LYS A 252 35.64 -2.84 8.88
CA LYS A 252 34.87 -3.97 9.43
C LYS A 252 33.98 -4.69 8.40
N ILE A 253 33.86 -4.18 7.17
CA ILE A 253 32.94 -4.71 6.16
C ILE A 253 33.61 -4.79 4.79
N LYS A 254 33.51 -5.95 4.12
CA LYS A 254 34.07 -6.20 2.78
C LYS A 254 33.15 -7.12 1.99
N PHE A 255 32.78 -6.73 0.78
CA PHE A 255 32.04 -7.59 -0.14
C PHE A 255 32.98 -8.19 -1.19
N ASP A 256 32.69 -9.43 -1.61
CA ASP A 256 33.46 -10.14 -2.64
C ASP A 256 33.12 -9.67 -4.06
N ASP A 257 31.94 -9.08 -4.27
CA ASP A 257 31.49 -8.58 -5.57
C ASP A 257 30.67 -7.28 -5.44
N VAL A 258 30.23 -6.74 -6.58
CA VAL A 258 29.58 -5.43 -6.72
C VAL A 258 28.41 -5.25 -5.75
N VAL A 259 28.37 -4.09 -5.09
CA VAL A 259 27.16 -3.61 -4.38
C VAL A 259 26.44 -2.63 -5.29
N TYR A 260 25.25 -2.99 -5.77
CA TYR A 260 24.48 -2.18 -6.70
C TYR A 260 23.64 -1.10 -6.03
N GLY A 261 23.14 -1.36 -4.82
CA GLY A 261 22.22 -0.45 -4.14
C GLY A 261 22.39 -0.45 -2.63
N VAL A 262 22.18 0.72 -2.01
CA VAL A 262 22.25 0.91 -0.56
C VAL A 262 21.10 1.79 -0.04
N LYS A 263 20.59 1.46 1.15
CA LYS A 263 19.63 2.30 1.88
C LYS A 263 19.90 2.32 3.37
N VAL A 264 19.80 3.52 3.95
CA VAL A 264 19.83 3.73 5.40
C VAL A 264 18.42 3.57 5.94
N GLN A 265 18.26 2.70 6.93
CA GLN A 265 17.02 2.46 7.66
C GLN A 265 16.77 3.54 8.73
N PRO A 266 15.52 3.70 9.22
CA PRO A 266 15.20 4.69 10.26
C PRO A 266 15.97 4.51 11.58
N ASP A 267 16.41 3.28 11.88
CA ASP A 267 17.26 2.94 13.04
C ASP A 267 18.76 3.18 12.79
N GLY A 268 19.12 3.67 11.61
CA GLY A 268 20.50 3.95 11.20
C GLY A 268 21.26 2.75 10.63
N LYS A 269 20.68 1.54 10.65
CA LYS A 269 21.26 0.37 9.97
C LYS A 269 21.24 0.57 8.46
N ILE A 270 22.11 -0.14 7.74
CA ILE A 270 22.31 0.03 6.30
C ILE A 270 22.01 -1.29 5.62
N LEU A 271 21.11 -1.28 4.63
CA LEU A 271 20.89 -2.39 3.73
C LEU A 271 21.74 -2.24 2.48
N ALA A 272 22.32 -3.34 2.02
CA ALA A 272 23.09 -3.43 0.78
C ALA A 272 22.57 -4.59 -0.07
N VAL A 273 22.47 -4.39 -1.39
CA VAL A 273 22.15 -5.43 -2.38
C VAL A 273 23.11 -5.39 -3.56
N GLY A 274 23.41 -6.53 -4.15
CA GLY A 274 24.44 -6.59 -5.18
C GLY A 274 24.63 -7.95 -5.84
N ALA A 275 25.75 -8.11 -6.53
CA ALA A 275 26.21 -9.39 -7.08
C ALA A 275 26.97 -10.25 -6.05
N PHE A 276 27.28 -9.69 -4.87
CA PHE A 276 28.08 -10.35 -3.85
C PHE A 276 27.46 -11.65 -3.33
N SER A 277 28.31 -12.65 -3.13
CA SER A 277 27.92 -13.93 -2.53
C SER A 277 28.25 -13.95 -1.04
N THR A 278 29.34 -13.29 -0.65
CA THR A 278 29.83 -13.26 0.73
C THR A 278 30.12 -11.85 1.21
N CYS A 279 29.99 -11.66 2.51
CA CYS A 279 30.48 -10.50 3.24
C CYS A 279 31.51 -10.98 4.28
N ASN A 280 32.66 -10.29 4.34
CA ASN A 280 33.81 -10.64 5.18
C ASN A 280 34.31 -12.07 4.99
N SER A 281 34.17 -12.66 3.79
CA SER A 281 34.61 -14.03 3.42
C SER A 281 34.04 -15.19 4.27
N GLU A 282 33.23 -14.92 5.29
CA GLU A 282 32.76 -15.92 6.26
C GLU A 282 31.23 -16.05 6.27
N HIS A 283 30.50 -15.03 5.81
CA HIS A 283 29.03 -15.00 5.84
C HIS A 283 28.44 -14.99 4.44
N ALA A 284 27.78 -16.09 4.07
CA ALA A 284 26.95 -16.16 2.88
C ALA A 284 25.84 -15.11 3.02
N SER A 285 25.97 -14.03 2.25
CA SER A 285 25.03 -12.90 2.29
C SER A 285 24.01 -13.01 1.15
N TYR A 286 24.19 -13.97 0.23
CA TYR A 286 23.17 -14.29 -0.78
C TYR A 286 22.64 -13.05 -1.50
N LYS A 287 23.53 -12.13 -1.90
CA LYS A 287 23.21 -10.87 -2.58
C LYS A 287 22.47 -9.79 -1.77
N ILE A 288 22.27 -9.98 -0.45
CA ILE A 288 21.71 -8.98 0.47
C ILE A 288 22.41 -8.99 1.85
N ALA A 289 22.75 -7.82 2.37
CA ALA A 289 23.33 -7.70 3.71
C ALA A 289 22.71 -6.53 4.47
N ARG A 290 22.66 -6.66 5.80
CA ARG A 290 22.40 -5.54 6.69
C ARG A 290 23.64 -5.26 7.53
N ILE A 291 24.02 -4.00 7.61
CA ILE A 291 25.19 -3.51 8.34
C ILE A 291 24.68 -2.67 9.51
N ASN A 292 25.22 -2.92 10.70
CA ASN A 292 24.96 -2.14 11.90
C ASN A 292 25.53 -0.71 11.77
N THR A 293 25.06 0.19 12.63
CA THR A 293 25.51 1.59 12.66
C THR A 293 27.02 1.77 12.88
N ASP A 294 27.66 0.76 13.48
CA ASP A 294 29.09 0.75 13.80
C ASP A 294 29.97 0.09 12.71
N GLY A 295 29.37 -0.37 11.61
CA GLY A 295 30.06 -1.00 10.48
C GLY A 295 30.20 -2.51 10.56
N THR A 296 29.73 -3.16 11.63
CA THR A 296 29.70 -4.63 11.71
C THR A 296 28.53 -5.20 10.91
N LEU A 297 28.68 -6.42 10.41
CA LEU A 297 27.58 -7.16 9.78
C LEU A 297 26.51 -7.48 10.84
N ASP A 298 25.24 -7.25 10.51
CA ASP A 298 24.11 -7.70 11.32
C ASP A 298 23.82 -9.17 10.98
N VAL A 299 24.46 -10.07 11.72
CA VAL A 299 24.38 -11.52 11.50
C VAL A 299 23.01 -12.13 11.82
N ASP A 300 22.17 -11.41 12.56
CA ASP A 300 20.80 -11.82 12.86
C ASP A 300 19.84 -11.41 11.74
N PHE A 301 20.29 -10.60 10.80
CA PHE A 301 19.56 -10.34 9.58
C PHE A 301 19.64 -11.57 8.67
N ASN A 302 18.49 -11.97 8.16
CA ASN A 302 18.40 -12.93 7.09
C ASN A 302 18.87 -14.37 7.42
N THR A 303 18.70 -14.82 8.66
CA THR A 303 19.18 -16.13 9.13
C THR A 303 18.52 -17.36 8.47
N ASN A 304 17.47 -17.16 7.67
CA ASN A 304 16.65 -18.24 7.10
C ASN A 304 16.63 -18.25 5.56
N ILE A 305 17.38 -17.38 4.88
CA ILE A 305 17.47 -17.43 3.41
C ILE A 305 18.52 -18.47 3.01
N GLY A 306 18.07 -19.56 2.40
CA GLY A 306 18.87 -20.75 2.12
C GLY A 306 19.74 -20.65 0.86
N THR A 307 19.15 -20.44 -0.31
CA THR A 307 19.84 -20.41 -1.61
C THR A 307 19.94 -19.02 -2.23
N GLY A 308 19.27 -18.01 -1.68
CA GLY A 308 19.41 -16.62 -2.11
C GLY A 308 18.66 -16.28 -3.40
N PHE A 309 19.07 -15.19 -4.04
CA PHE A 309 18.50 -14.69 -5.30
C PHE A 309 19.12 -15.38 -6.54
N TYR A 310 18.30 -15.95 -7.43
CA TYR A 310 18.73 -16.60 -8.69
C TYR A 310 17.60 -16.67 -9.74
N ALA A 311 17.83 -16.92 -11.04
CA ALA A 311 16.73 -16.98 -12.02
C ALA A 311 16.26 -18.35 -12.55
N ARG A 312 16.93 -19.48 -12.26
CA ARG A 312 16.46 -20.80 -12.75
C ARG A 312 16.91 -21.98 -11.88
N ILE A 313 16.01 -22.93 -11.59
CA ILE A 313 16.38 -24.28 -11.15
C ILE A 313 16.50 -25.14 -12.41
N GLY A 314 17.73 -25.46 -12.82
CA GLY A 314 17.94 -26.54 -13.79
C GLY A 314 17.64 -27.87 -13.11
N ALA A 315 16.71 -28.66 -13.64
CA ALA A 315 16.55 -30.05 -13.24
C ALA A 315 17.79 -30.84 -13.71
N GLY A 316 18.81 -30.91 -12.87
CA GLY A 316 20.04 -31.63 -13.16
C GLY A 316 20.91 -31.70 -11.92
N THR A 317 21.14 -32.90 -11.42
CA THR A 317 22.13 -33.20 -10.39
C THR A 317 23.53 -32.89 -10.93
N GLY A 318 24.01 -31.67 -10.75
CA GLY A 318 25.34 -31.29 -11.21
C GLY A 318 25.60 -29.79 -11.03
N THR A 319 26.64 -29.49 -10.29
CA THR A 319 27.21 -28.15 -10.05
C THR A 319 27.50 -27.42 -11.37
N GLY A 320 26.56 -26.59 -11.86
CA GLY A 320 26.81 -25.81 -13.06
C GLY A 320 25.68 -24.84 -13.45
N PHE A 321 26.04 -23.55 -13.44
CA PHE A 321 25.43 -22.43 -14.16
C PHE A 321 24.25 -21.70 -13.50
N PHE A 322 24.54 -20.96 -12.43
CA PHE A 322 23.90 -19.66 -12.17
C PHE A 322 24.47 -18.66 -13.19
N LYS A 323 23.64 -17.84 -13.85
CA LYS A 323 24.17 -16.74 -14.66
C LYS A 323 24.40 -15.54 -13.76
N ASP A 324 25.62 -15.00 -13.76
CA ASP A 324 26.09 -13.90 -12.90
C ASP A 324 25.43 -12.53 -13.17
N GLU A 325 24.49 -12.46 -14.13
CA GLU A 325 23.83 -11.23 -14.55
C GLU A 325 22.54 -10.90 -13.77
N GLU A 326 22.08 -11.80 -12.89
CA GLU A 326 20.74 -11.78 -12.27
C GLU A 326 20.79 -11.38 -10.79
N ASN A 327 20.78 -10.07 -10.53
CA ASN A 327 21.12 -9.51 -9.22
C ASN A 327 20.05 -8.56 -8.68
N PRO A 328 19.81 -8.52 -7.36
CA PRO A 328 19.07 -7.41 -6.75
C PRO A 328 19.85 -6.10 -6.95
N ARG A 329 19.13 -5.04 -7.31
CA ARG A 329 19.72 -3.74 -7.71
C ARG A 329 19.24 -2.58 -6.86
N THR A 330 18.01 -2.63 -6.36
CA THR A 330 17.38 -1.51 -5.66
C THR A 330 16.66 -1.96 -4.40
N ILE A 331 16.55 -1.04 -3.46
CA ILE A 331 15.96 -1.22 -2.14
C ILE A 331 14.97 -0.08 -1.90
N VAL A 332 13.75 -0.43 -1.48
CA VAL A 332 12.72 0.52 -1.04
C VAL A 332 12.25 0.13 0.35
N LEU A 333 12.34 1.07 1.29
CA LEU A 333 11.84 0.91 2.65
C LEU A 333 10.36 1.26 2.72
N GLN A 334 9.56 0.39 3.33
CA GLN A 334 8.14 0.59 3.51
C GLN A 334 7.82 1.15 4.92
N ALA A 335 6.72 1.89 5.03
CA ALA A 335 6.32 2.53 6.28
C ALA A 335 5.93 1.53 7.40
N ASP A 336 5.66 0.27 7.04
CA ASP A 336 5.37 -0.82 7.97
C ASP A 336 6.63 -1.61 8.38
N GLY A 337 7.82 -1.11 8.01
CA GLY A 337 9.11 -1.73 8.33
C GLY A 337 9.53 -2.83 7.35
N LYS A 338 8.70 -3.19 6.37
CA LYS A 338 9.07 -4.16 5.33
C LYS A 338 10.04 -3.57 4.31
N ILE A 339 10.77 -4.45 3.64
CA ILE A 339 11.82 -4.10 2.68
C ILE A 339 11.40 -4.63 1.31
N LEU A 340 11.29 -3.78 0.31
CA LEU A 340 11.08 -4.20 -1.07
C LEU A 340 12.41 -4.18 -1.82
N ILE A 341 12.76 -5.29 -2.46
CA ILE A 341 13.95 -5.45 -3.27
C ILE A 341 13.53 -5.63 -4.72
N GLY A 342 14.20 -4.95 -5.64
CA GLY A 342 13.99 -5.10 -7.09
C GLY A 342 15.30 -5.39 -7.82
N GLY A 343 15.25 -6.10 -8.94
CA GLY A 343 16.43 -6.42 -9.76
C GLY A 343 16.17 -7.49 -10.82
N ASP A 344 17.22 -8.14 -11.30
CA ASP A 344 17.15 -9.06 -12.45
C ASP A 344 16.95 -10.54 -12.06
N PHE A 345 16.54 -10.82 -10.81
CA PHE A 345 16.34 -12.17 -10.29
C PHE A 345 14.95 -12.74 -10.61
N VAL A 346 14.76 -14.07 -10.62
CA VAL A 346 13.42 -14.68 -10.78
C VAL A 346 12.96 -15.41 -9.52
N TYR A 347 13.88 -15.91 -8.71
CA TYR A 347 13.62 -16.66 -7.49
C TYR A 347 14.37 -16.07 -6.30
N LEU A 348 13.80 -16.26 -5.11
CA LEU A 348 14.47 -16.15 -3.82
C LEU A 348 14.15 -17.42 -3.02
N ASP A 349 15.16 -18.20 -2.66
CA ASP A 349 15.01 -19.51 -1.96
C ASP A 349 13.98 -20.47 -2.57
N GLY A 350 13.98 -20.64 -3.89
CA GLY A 350 12.99 -21.51 -4.56
C GLY A 350 11.63 -20.86 -4.77
N VAL A 351 11.36 -19.70 -4.14
CA VAL A 351 10.12 -18.96 -4.32
C VAL A 351 10.22 -18.07 -5.56
N ASN A 352 9.37 -18.33 -6.54
CA ASN A 352 9.28 -17.50 -7.75
C ASN A 352 8.79 -16.09 -7.37
N SER A 353 9.70 -15.12 -7.46
CA SER A 353 9.50 -13.73 -7.06
C SER A 353 9.46 -12.77 -8.27
N ARG A 354 9.95 -13.18 -9.45
CA ARG A 354 10.00 -12.39 -10.70
C ARG A 354 10.38 -10.93 -10.48
N HIS A 355 11.66 -10.69 -10.27
CA HIS A 355 12.34 -9.40 -10.29
C HIS A 355 12.02 -8.42 -9.16
N PHE A 356 11.07 -8.76 -8.29
CA PHE A 356 10.87 -8.03 -7.05
C PHE A 356 10.48 -8.99 -5.91
N VAL A 357 10.88 -8.68 -4.69
CA VAL A 357 10.46 -9.43 -3.51
C VAL A 357 10.28 -8.50 -2.34
N ARG A 358 9.38 -8.85 -1.43
CA ARG A 358 9.19 -8.14 -0.17
C ARG A 358 9.68 -9.00 0.98
N LEU A 359 10.61 -8.47 1.75
CA LEU A 359 11.15 -9.07 2.95
C LEU A 359 10.50 -8.43 4.19
N ASN A 360 10.46 -9.18 5.28
CA ASN A 360 10.20 -8.63 6.59
C ASN A 360 11.36 -7.73 7.04
N ALA A 361 11.17 -7.00 8.14
CA ALA A 361 12.20 -6.11 8.68
C ALA A 361 13.49 -6.85 9.05
N ASP A 362 13.42 -8.14 9.38
CA ASP A 362 14.55 -9.00 9.73
C ASP A 362 15.22 -9.66 8.51
N GLY A 363 14.77 -9.36 7.28
CA GLY A 363 15.34 -9.91 6.05
C GLY A 363 14.80 -11.28 5.66
N THR A 364 14.00 -11.92 6.52
CA THR A 364 13.29 -13.14 6.13
C THR A 364 12.36 -12.85 4.95
N LEU A 365 12.22 -13.82 4.06
CA LEU A 365 11.18 -13.79 3.03
C LEU A 365 9.86 -13.40 3.69
N GLY A 366 9.33 -12.24 3.31
CA GLY A 366 7.96 -11.91 3.66
C GLY A 366 7.14 -12.97 2.98
N THR A 367 6.62 -13.93 3.75
CA THR A 367 5.88 -15.07 3.21
C THR A 367 4.97 -14.54 2.10
N PRO A 368 5.10 -14.99 0.84
CA PRO A 368 4.07 -14.68 -0.15
C PRO A 368 2.80 -15.14 0.54
N ASN A 369 1.92 -14.19 0.89
CA ASN A 369 0.80 -14.47 1.76
C ASN A 369 0.10 -15.72 1.22
N THR A 370 0.32 -16.86 1.86
CA THR A 370 -0.54 -18.02 1.73
C THR A 370 -1.76 -17.62 2.55
N ASN A 371 -2.55 -16.75 1.94
CA ASN A 371 -3.66 -15.97 2.46
C ASN A 371 -3.28 -14.99 3.58
N PRO A 372 -3.29 -13.66 3.34
CA PRO A 372 -3.21 -12.72 4.45
C PRO A 372 -4.44 -12.96 5.33
N SER A 373 -4.27 -13.32 6.60
CA SER A 373 -5.37 -13.27 7.57
C SER A 373 -5.77 -11.81 7.70
N GLY A 374 -7.04 -11.51 7.40
CA GLY A 374 -7.46 -10.12 7.29
C GLY A 374 -8.68 -9.93 6.41
N PHE A 375 -9.53 -8.99 6.78
CA PHE A 375 -10.49 -8.39 5.87
C PHE A 375 -10.56 -6.88 6.01
N THR A 376 -10.94 -6.20 4.93
CA THR A 376 -11.38 -4.81 4.99
C THR A 376 -12.90 -4.79 5.10
N LEU A 377 -13.45 -4.11 6.11
CA LEU A 377 -14.87 -3.78 6.18
C LEU A 377 -15.09 -2.39 5.57
N TYR A 378 -16.05 -2.32 4.67
CA TYR A 378 -16.63 -1.10 4.13
C TYR A 378 -18.02 -0.94 4.74
N GLN A 379 -18.21 0.03 5.62
CA GLN A 379 -19.55 0.50 5.97
C GLN A 379 -19.94 1.55 4.95
N LEU A 380 -20.93 1.20 4.13
CA LEU A 380 -21.34 2.05 3.02
C LEU A 380 -22.04 3.30 3.54
N LYS A 381 -21.85 4.41 2.80
CA LYS A 381 -22.54 5.66 3.12
C LYS A 381 -24.04 5.48 2.81
N ILE A 382 -24.89 5.89 3.74
CA ILE A 382 -26.34 5.96 3.51
C ILE A 382 -26.62 7.05 2.46
N GLN A 383 -27.25 6.67 1.34
CA GLN A 383 -27.53 7.56 0.21
C GLN A 383 -28.96 8.09 0.24
N ALA A 384 -29.90 7.29 0.74
CA ALA A 384 -31.30 7.69 0.84
C ALA A 384 -31.53 8.50 2.12
N ASN A 385 -32.49 9.43 2.10
CA ASN A 385 -32.91 10.13 3.33
C ASN A 385 -33.83 9.24 4.19
N THR A 386 -33.37 8.04 4.49
CA THR A 386 -34.03 7.01 5.29
C THR A 386 -32.98 6.23 6.08
N ILE A 387 -33.42 5.35 6.97
CA ILE A 387 -32.55 4.35 7.57
C ILE A 387 -32.12 3.32 6.52
N GLY A 388 -30.94 2.71 6.72
CA GLY A 388 -30.37 1.75 5.78
C GLY A 388 -29.13 1.08 6.36
N ASN A 389 -28.99 -0.22 6.14
CA ASN A 389 -27.85 -1.00 6.59
C ASN A 389 -27.18 -1.74 5.43
N SER A 390 -25.93 -1.39 5.12
CA SER A 390 -25.18 -2.08 4.06
C SER A 390 -23.68 -2.06 4.36
N TYR A 391 -23.09 -3.25 4.38
CA TYR A 391 -21.64 -3.43 4.51
C TYR A 391 -21.10 -4.36 3.44
N ILE A 392 -19.84 -4.12 3.07
CA ILE A 392 -19.07 -5.05 2.25
C ILE A 392 -17.81 -5.44 3.01
N ILE A 393 -17.53 -6.73 3.07
CA ILE A 393 -16.29 -7.30 3.58
C ILE A 393 -15.49 -7.79 2.38
N LYS A 394 -14.26 -7.32 2.26
CA LYS A 394 -13.30 -7.81 1.27
C LYS A 394 -12.19 -8.56 1.99
N THR A 395 -12.13 -9.87 1.77
CA THR A 395 -11.06 -10.70 2.32
C THR A 395 -9.73 -10.28 1.69
N SER A 396 -8.62 -10.58 2.34
CA SER A 396 -7.32 -10.15 1.81
C SER A 396 -6.91 -10.88 0.53
N ASN A 397 -7.59 -11.98 0.15
CA ASN A 397 -7.46 -12.60 -1.17
C ASN A 397 -8.51 -12.12 -2.18
N GLY A 398 -9.35 -11.16 -1.77
CA GLY A 398 -10.22 -10.43 -2.66
C GLY A 398 -11.62 -10.99 -2.84
N LYS A 399 -12.01 -12.02 -2.09
CA LYS A 399 -13.42 -12.45 -2.05
C LYS A 399 -14.27 -11.39 -1.39
N LEU A 400 -15.47 -11.19 -1.93
CA LEU A 400 -16.43 -10.20 -1.45
C LEU A 400 -17.55 -10.90 -0.69
N ILE A 401 -17.87 -10.35 0.47
CA ILE A 401 -19.01 -10.74 1.28
C ILE A 401 -19.86 -9.48 1.48
N VAL A 402 -21.16 -9.57 1.28
CA VAL A 402 -22.09 -8.45 1.50
C VAL A 402 -22.95 -8.77 2.72
N MET A 403 -23.12 -7.79 3.62
CA MET A 403 -23.98 -7.88 4.79
C MET A 403 -25.14 -6.90 4.61
N ASP A 404 -26.38 -7.42 4.59
CA ASP A 404 -27.59 -6.71 4.19
C ASP A 404 -27.44 -6.04 2.81
N GLY A 405 -28.29 -5.07 2.48
CA GLY A 405 -28.33 -4.42 1.18
C GLY A 405 -28.66 -2.93 1.25
N GLY A 406 -29.26 -2.44 2.33
CA GLY A 406 -29.79 -1.08 2.38
C GLY A 406 -31.16 -0.97 1.72
N TYR A 407 -31.63 0.27 1.60
CA TYR A 407 -32.93 0.59 1.02
C TYR A 407 -32.91 0.47 -0.51
N GLU A 408 -34.06 0.25 -1.16
CA GLU A 408 -34.16 0.06 -2.61
C GLU A 408 -33.55 1.21 -3.44
N ALA A 409 -33.68 2.45 -2.95
CA ALA A 409 -33.09 3.64 -3.58
C ALA A 409 -31.54 3.64 -3.58
N GLU A 410 -30.92 2.76 -2.80
CA GLU A 410 -29.46 2.63 -2.68
C GLU A 410 -28.89 1.54 -3.61
N GLU A 411 -29.77 0.85 -4.36
CA GLU A 411 -29.43 -0.24 -5.27
C GLU A 411 -28.27 0.10 -6.20
N THR A 412 -28.35 1.24 -6.89
CA THR A 412 -27.35 1.62 -7.89
C THR A 412 -26.00 1.88 -7.24
N TYR A 413 -26.01 2.46 -6.03
CA TYR A 413 -24.78 2.70 -5.27
C TYR A 413 -24.14 1.38 -4.83
N LEU A 414 -24.92 0.47 -4.25
CA LEU A 414 -24.44 -0.84 -3.83
C LEU A 414 -23.91 -1.66 -5.02
N ARG A 415 -24.66 -1.72 -6.12
CA ARG A 415 -24.27 -2.43 -7.34
C ARG A 415 -22.95 -1.93 -7.88
N ASN A 416 -22.83 -0.60 -8.05
CA ASN A 416 -21.61 0.00 -8.58
C ASN A 416 -20.43 -0.27 -7.64
N PHE A 417 -20.65 -0.27 -6.33
CA PHE A 417 -19.60 -0.62 -5.37
C PHE A 417 -19.16 -2.08 -5.50
N ILE A 418 -20.10 -3.03 -5.56
CA ILE A 418 -19.79 -4.47 -5.78
C ILE A 418 -19.03 -4.67 -7.09
N ASN A 419 -19.50 -4.06 -8.18
CA ASN A 419 -18.87 -4.15 -9.49
C ASN A 419 -17.46 -3.52 -9.49
N SER A 420 -17.26 -2.40 -8.80
CA SER A 420 -15.93 -1.78 -8.64
C SER A 420 -14.92 -2.69 -7.92
N LEU A 421 -15.42 -3.64 -7.12
CA LEU A 421 -14.61 -4.62 -6.41
C LEU A 421 -14.47 -5.96 -7.15
N GLY A 422 -15.06 -6.08 -8.36
CA GLY A 422 -14.92 -7.22 -9.25
C GLY A 422 -16.19 -8.03 -9.48
N GLY A 423 -17.34 -7.63 -8.92
CA GLY A 423 -18.65 -8.19 -9.24
C GLY A 423 -18.94 -9.60 -8.68
N LYS A 424 -17.95 -10.29 -8.10
CA LYS A 424 -18.09 -11.67 -7.61
C LYS A 424 -18.30 -11.70 -6.10
N VAL A 425 -19.55 -11.89 -5.68
CA VAL A 425 -19.97 -12.03 -4.28
C VAL A 425 -19.88 -13.50 -3.87
N GLU A 426 -18.91 -13.82 -3.03
CA GLU A 426 -18.76 -15.18 -2.48
C GLU A 426 -19.92 -15.51 -1.53
N ALA A 427 -20.35 -14.55 -0.71
CA ALA A 427 -21.44 -14.74 0.22
C ALA A 427 -22.24 -13.45 0.43
N TRP A 428 -23.55 -13.56 0.51
CA TRP A 428 -24.45 -12.50 0.93
C TRP A 428 -25.18 -12.93 2.20
N PHE A 429 -25.01 -12.19 3.29
CA PHE A 429 -25.74 -12.42 4.54
C PHE A 429 -26.87 -11.41 4.64
N LEU A 430 -28.11 -11.88 4.78
CA LEU A 430 -29.28 -11.02 4.98
C LEU A 430 -29.83 -11.23 6.39
N SER A 431 -29.81 -10.17 7.20
CA SER A 431 -30.19 -10.23 8.61
C SER A 431 -31.69 -10.50 8.82
N HIS A 432 -32.55 -9.78 8.10
CA HIS A 432 -34.01 -9.87 8.17
C HIS A 432 -34.66 -9.14 6.96
N PRO A 433 -35.98 -9.27 6.72
CA PRO A 433 -36.59 -8.88 5.45
C PRO A 433 -37.06 -7.42 5.36
N HIS A 434 -36.71 -6.52 6.28
CA HIS A 434 -37.13 -5.12 6.17
C HIS A 434 -36.51 -4.43 4.95
N GLN A 435 -37.21 -3.44 4.38
CA GLN A 435 -36.81 -2.80 3.12
C GLN A 435 -35.46 -2.09 3.20
N ASP A 436 -35.13 -1.51 4.35
CA ASP A 436 -33.86 -0.84 4.66
C ASP A 436 -32.68 -1.80 4.91
N HIS A 437 -32.95 -3.12 4.91
CA HIS A 437 -31.94 -4.17 4.92
C HIS A 437 -31.92 -4.97 3.61
N ALA A 438 -33.07 -5.19 2.99
CA ALA A 438 -33.23 -6.13 1.88
C ALA A 438 -33.59 -5.46 0.55
N GLY A 439 -33.88 -4.16 0.53
CA GLY A 439 -34.44 -3.46 -0.64
C GLY A 439 -33.50 -3.49 -1.83
N ALA A 440 -32.30 -2.92 -1.70
CA ALA A 440 -31.31 -2.93 -2.78
C ALA A 440 -30.84 -4.35 -3.13
N PHE A 441 -30.77 -5.25 -2.15
CA PHE A 441 -30.46 -6.66 -2.39
C PHE A 441 -31.52 -7.33 -3.29
N ASN A 442 -32.81 -7.11 -3.02
CA ASN A 442 -33.91 -7.65 -3.80
C ASN A 442 -33.86 -7.16 -5.25
N GLU A 443 -33.63 -5.86 -5.46
CA GLU A 443 -33.50 -5.28 -6.80
C GLU A 443 -32.27 -5.82 -7.56
N ILE A 444 -31.16 -6.09 -6.86
CA ILE A 444 -29.99 -6.75 -7.45
C ILE A 444 -30.28 -8.20 -7.83
N LEU A 445 -31.03 -8.95 -7.01
CA LEU A 445 -31.40 -10.33 -7.34
C LEU A 445 -32.29 -10.41 -8.58
N LYS A 446 -33.23 -9.46 -8.75
CA LYS A 446 -34.10 -9.41 -9.93
C LYS A 446 -33.33 -9.09 -11.21
N ASN A 447 -32.21 -8.38 -11.10
CA ASN A 447 -31.39 -7.99 -12.25
C ASN A 447 -29.91 -7.90 -11.85
N LEU A 448 -29.13 -8.94 -12.16
CA LEU A 448 -27.75 -9.06 -11.66
C LEU A 448 -26.74 -8.09 -12.31
N GLN A 449 -26.94 -7.64 -13.55
CA GLN A 449 -26.08 -6.69 -14.27
C GLN A 449 -24.56 -6.87 -14.03
N GLY A 450 -24.06 -8.09 -14.24
CA GLY A 450 -22.63 -8.41 -14.08
C GLY A 450 -22.20 -8.81 -12.67
N ILE A 451 -23.10 -8.82 -11.70
CA ILE A 451 -22.86 -9.40 -10.37
C ILE A 451 -23.08 -10.92 -10.44
N GLU A 452 -22.10 -11.68 -9.95
CA GLU A 452 -22.22 -13.12 -9.69
C GLU A 452 -22.34 -13.33 -8.17
N ILE A 453 -23.36 -14.06 -7.73
CA ILE A 453 -23.56 -14.40 -6.30
C ILE A 453 -23.44 -15.90 -6.15
N LYS A 454 -22.58 -16.35 -5.24
CA LYS A 454 -22.35 -17.79 -5.01
C LYS A 454 -23.19 -18.35 -3.87
N ASN A 455 -23.23 -17.65 -2.74
CA ASN A 455 -23.99 -18.09 -1.56
C ASN A 455 -24.88 -16.96 -1.02
N ILE A 456 -26.09 -17.30 -0.57
CA ILE A 456 -26.98 -16.42 0.19
C ILE A 456 -27.30 -17.12 1.51
N TYR A 457 -27.01 -16.46 2.62
CA TYR A 457 -27.32 -16.91 3.97
C TYR A 457 -28.37 -15.99 4.58
N HIS A 458 -29.49 -16.55 5.00
CA HIS A 458 -30.58 -15.78 5.61
C HIS A 458 -31.30 -16.59 6.68
N SER A 459 -32.20 -15.92 7.41
CA SER A 459 -33.14 -16.57 8.31
C SER A 459 -34.56 -16.08 8.00
N LYS A 460 -35.36 -16.93 7.35
CA LYS A 460 -36.74 -16.63 6.96
C LYS A 460 -37.66 -16.75 8.18
N PRO A 461 -38.43 -15.71 8.53
CA PRO A 461 -39.42 -15.81 9.60
C PRO A 461 -40.58 -16.74 9.19
N PRO A 462 -41.41 -17.17 10.15
CA PRO A 462 -42.59 -17.98 9.86
C PRO A 462 -43.46 -17.37 8.75
N ALA A 463 -44.04 -18.21 7.89
CA ALA A 463 -44.85 -17.75 6.75
C ALA A 463 -45.99 -16.80 7.16
N SER A 464 -46.56 -16.98 8.37
CA SER A 464 -47.58 -16.09 8.96
C SER A 464 -47.11 -14.65 9.21
N TRP A 465 -45.80 -14.38 9.16
CA TRP A 465 -45.22 -13.03 9.32
C TRP A 465 -44.84 -12.42 7.97
N VAL A 466 -44.77 -13.22 6.91
CA VAL A 466 -44.42 -12.81 5.54
C VAL A 466 -45.68 -12.34 4.80
N THR A 467 -46.31 -11.29 5.33
CA THR A 467 -47.64 -10.85 4.86
C THR A 467 -47.59 -9.63 3.93
N SER A 468 -46.49 -8.88 3.91
CA SER A 468 -46.34 -7.73 3.01
C SER A 468 -45.97 -8.18 1.60
N ALA A 469 -46.41 -7.43 0.59
CA ALA A 469 -46.06 -7.69 -0.81
C ALA A 469 -44.54 -7.68 -1.02
N PHE A 470 -43.82 -6.77 -0.34
CA PHE A 470 -42.37 -6.71 -0.41
C PHE A 470 -41.70 -7.97 0.14
N TYR A 471 -42.14 -8.51 1.29
CA TYR A 471 -41.50 -9.72 1.83
C TYR A 471 -41.75 -10.95 0.94
N GLN A 472 -42.96 -11.06 0.37
CA GLN A 472 -43.28 -12.13 -0.57
C GLN A 472 -42.40 -12.04 -1.81
N ASP A 473 -42.27 -10.85 -2.39
CA ASP A 473 -41.42 -10.58 -3.54
C ASP A 473 -39.93 -10.85 -3.25
N LEU A 474 -39.41 -10.42 -2.09
CA LEU A 474 -38.05 -10.72 -1.65
C LEU A 474 -37.78 -12.22 -1.59
N TYR A 475 -38.64 -12.99 -0.93
CA TYR A 475 -38.43 -14.43 -0.81
C TYR A 475 -38.64 -15.16 -2.14
N ASN A 476 -39.53 -14.68 -3.02
CA ASN A 476 -39.63 -15.18 -4.38
C ASN A 476 -38.32 -14.93 -5.16
N SER A 477 -37.70 -13.76 -5.01
CA SER A 477 -36.40 -13.46 -5.64
C SER A 477 -35.27 -14.35 -5.12
N ILE A 478 -35.25 -14.63 -3.81
CA ILE A 478 -34.28 -15.57 -3.21
C ILE A 478 -34.52 -17.00 -3.73
N ASP A 479 -35.78 -17.46 -3.78
CA ASP A 479 -36.15 -18.79 -4.29
C ASP A 479 -35.80 -18.92 -5.78
N ASN A 480 -36.02 -17.87 -6.57
CA ASN A 480 -35.59 -17.80 -7.98
C ASN A 480 -34.06 -17.85 -8.11
N ALA A 481 -33.31 -17.16 -7.25
CA ALA A 481 -31.84 -17.23 -7.26
C ALA A 481 -31.35 -18.67 -6.99
N ALA A 482 -31.99 -19.38 -6.06
CA ALA A 482 -31.69 -20.79 -5.78
C ALA A 482 -31.93 -21.67 -7.01
N GLN A 483 -33.05 -21.49 -7.71
CA GLN A 483 -33.36 -22.20 -8.95
C GLN A 483 -32.35 -21.91 -10.07
N ASN A 484 -31.69 -20.75 -10.02
CA ASN A 484 -30.65 -20.33 -10.98
C ASN A 484 -29.22 -20.65 -10.51
N GLY A 485 -29.05 -21.54 -9.53
CA GLY A 485 -27.75 -22.11 -9.16
C GLY A 485 -26.98 -21.36 -8.07
N VAL A 486 -27.59 -20.35 -7.43
CA VAL A 486 -27.05 -19.75 -6.20
C VAL A 486 -27.28 -20.70 -5.04
N ASN A 487 -26.27 -20.95 -4.20
CA ASN A 487 -26.45 -21.75 -3.00
C ASN A 487 -27.17 -20.92 -1.91
N VAL A 488 -28.42 -21.25 -1.61
CA VAL A 488 -29.23 -20.53 -0.62
C VAL A 488 -29.35 -21.37 0.65
N VAL A 489 -28.97 -20.79 1.79
CA VAL A 489 -29.04 -21.40 3.12
C VAL A 489 -29.99 -20.60 3.99
N ASN A 490 -31.09 -21.24 4.39
CA ASN A 490 -32.08 -20.68 5.31
C ASN A 490 -31.90 -21.28 6.72
N TYR A 491 -31.40 -20.49 7.66
CA TYR A 491 -31.24 -20.93 9.06
C TYR A 491 -32.54 -20.77 9.84
N THR A 492 -33.11 -21.90 10.28
CA THR A 492 -34.28 -21.95 11.19
C THR A 492 -33.90 -22.22 12.64
N THR A 493 -32.65 -22.63 12.89
CA THR A 493 -32.04 -22.79 14.20
C THR A 493 -30.60 -22.27 14.15
N ILE A 494 -30.02 -21.89 15.30
CA ILE A 494 -28.65 -21.39 15.35
C ILE A 494 -27.70 -22.55 15.03
N PRO A 495 -26.89 -22.47 13.96
CA PRO A 495 -25.96 -23.53 13.61
C PRO A 495 -24.76 -23.54 14.56
N ASN A 496 -24.17 -24.73 14.76
CA ASN A 496 -22.88 -24.85 15.46
C ASN A 496 -21.68 -24.52 14.57
N GLU A 497 -21.88 -24.52 13.24
CA GLU A 497 -20.83 -24.32 12.26
C GLU A 497 -20.31 -22.88 12.26
N VAL A 498 -19.04 -22.75 11.90
CA VAL A 498 -18.42 -21.47 11.56
C VAL A 498 -18.17 -21.48 10.07
N ILE A 499 -18.75 -20.52 9.36
CA ILE A 499 -18.49 -20.34 7.93
C ILE A 499 -17.13 -19.65 7.81
N THR A 500 -16.19 -20.25 7.10
CA THR A 500 -14.86 -19.67 6.90
C THR A 500 -14.63 -19.36 5.42
N ILE A 501 -14.38 -18.08 5.11
CA ILE A 501 -14.06 -17.60 3.76
C ILE A 501 -12.71 -16.89 3.83
N ASP A 502 -11.67 -17.48 3.22
CA ASP A 502 -10.31 -16.93 3.20
C ASP A 502 -9.80 -16.54 4.61
N GLN A 503 -9.98 -17.43 5.57
CA GLN A 503 -9.62 -17.26 7.00
C GLN A 503 -10.43 -16.19 7.75
N VAL A 504 -11.44 -15.59 7.12
CA VAL A 504 -12.45 -14.77 7.80
C VAL A 504 -13.57 -15.69 8.24
N ASN A 505 -13.87 -15.67 9.52
CA ASN A 505 -14.82 -16.56 10.15
C ASN A 505 -16.12 -15.82 10.43
N PHE A 506 -17.25 -16.47 10.15
CA PHE A 506 -18.59 -15.96 10.38
C PHE A 506 -19.35 -16.96 11.27
N ARG A 507 -19.88 -16.49 12.39
CA ARG A 507 -20.73 -17.27 13.29
C ARG A 507 -22.08 -16.60 13.43
N ILE A 508 -23.13 -17.37 13.17
CA ILE A 508 -24.51 -16.94 13.40
C ILE A 508 -24.80 -17.03 14.90
N LEU A 509 -25.33 -15.95 15.49
CA LEU A 509 -25.57 -15.81 16.93
C LEU A 509 -27.07 -15.82 17.28
N SER A 510 -27.91 -15.38 16.36
CA SER A 510 -29.36 -15.46 16.47
C SER A 510 -29.95 -15.74 15.10
N VAL A 511 -31.18 -16.24 15.07
CA VAL A 511 -31.97 -16.51 13.86
C VAL A 511 -33.43 -16.15 14.17
N ALA A 512 -34.31 -16.25 13.17
CA ALA A 512 -35.73 -15.99 13.36
C ALA A 512 -36.31 -16.82 14.51
N ASN A 513 -36.96 -16.15 15.46
CA ASN A 513 -37.47 -16.78 16.67
C ASN A 513 -39.01 -16.75 16.67
N PRO A 514 -39.69 -17.88 16.37
CA PRO A 514 -41.14 -17.94 16.29
C PRO A 514 -41.85 -17.76 17.64
N GLU A 515 -41.13 -17.83 18.77
CA GLU A 515 -41.70 -17.64 20.11
C GLU A 515 -41.96 -16.17 20.46
N LEU A 516 -41.49 -15.22 19.64
CA LEU A 516 -41.71 -13.78 19.88
C LEU A 516 -43.15 -13.42 19.53
N SER A 517 -43.90 -12.95 20.53
CA SER A 517 -45.35 -12.71 20.40
C SER A 517 -45.73 -11.31 19.93
N THR A 518 -44.84 -10.32 20.05
CA THR A 518 -45.17 -8.91 19.76
C THR A 518 -45.10 -8.61 18.26
N ALA A 519 -46.26 -8.51 17.62
CA ALA A 519 -46.38 -8.37 16.16
C ALA A 519 -45.56 -7.22 15.55
N SER A 520 -45.47 -6.08 16.24
CA SER A 520 -44.77 -4.88 15.75
C SER A 520 -43.25 -4.95 15.81
N THR A 521 -42.66 -5.80 16.65
CA THR A 521 -41.21 -5.85 16.89
C THR A 521 -40.59 -7.22 16.64
N ARG A 522 -41.41 -8.26 16.42
CA ARG A 522 -40.95 -9.65 16.28
C ARG A 522 -39.98 -9.89 15.12
N ILE A 523 -40.06 -9.13 14.03
CA ILE A 523 -39.14 -9.27 12.88
C ILE A 523 -37.77 -8.69 13.24
N ASN A 524 -37.72 -7.48 13.80
CA ASN A 524 -36.50 -6.88 14.33
C ASN A 524 -35.84 -7.73 15.41
N ASN A 525 -36.63 -8.19 16.39
CA ASN A 525 -36.14 -9.10 17.45
C ASN A 525 -35.79 -10.51 16.94
N SER A 526 -36.08 -10.80 15.66
CA SER A 526 -35.69 -12.02 14.94
C SER A 526 -34.51 -11.82 14.01
N SER A 527 -33.84 -10.66 14.01
CA SER A 527 -32.68 -10.42 13.16
C SER A 527 -31.60 -11.48 13.39
N MET A 528 -31.00 -11.94 12.29
CA MET A 528 -29.83 -12.81 12.31
C MET A 528 -28.59 -12.00 12.69
N ALA A 529 -28.18 -12.05 13.97
CA ALA A 529 -26.95 -11.43 14.44
C ALA A 529 -25.74 -12.29 14.09
N ILE A 530 -24.64 -11.67 13.68
CA ILE A 530 -23.48 -12.36 13.12
C ILE A 530 -22.20 -11.83 13.75
N ARG A 531 -21.36 -12.73 14.26
CA ARG A 531 -19.97 -12.42 14.59
C ARG A 531 -19.09 -12.68 13.38
N VAL A 532 -18.22 -11.74 13.06
CA VAL A 532 -17.18 -11.86 12.03
C VAL A 532 -15.81 -11.64 12.65
N TRP A 533 -14.82 -12.48 12.36
CA TRP A 533 -13.47 -12.25 12.86
C TRP A 533 -12.37 -12.87 11.98
N ASP A 534 -11.21 -12.23 12.04
CA ASP A 534 -9.92 -12.76 11.58
C ASP A 534 -8.95 -12.78 12.79
N GLU A 535 -7.66 -12.99 12.55
CA GLU A 535 -6.63 -12.96 13.61
C GLU A 535 -6.37 -11.57 14.19
N GLN A 536 -6.79 -10.50 13.50
CA GLN A 536 -6.46 -9.12 13.84
C GLN A 536 -7.62 -8.40 14.56
N LYS A 537 -8.86 -8.72 14.19
CA LYS A 537 -10.06 -8.02 14.67
C LYS A 537 -11.32 -8.86 14.60
N SER A 538 -12.31 -8.43 15.38
CA SER A 538 -13.64 -9.03 15.45
C SER A 538 -14.75 -7.98 15.42
N ILE A 539 -15.88 -8.34 14.81
CA ILE A 539 -17.05 -7.49 14.60
C ILE A 539 -18.29 -8.28 14.98
N VAL A 540 -19.26 -7.63 15.63
CA VAL A 540 -20.60 -8.19 15.82
C VAL A 540 -21.63 -7.28 15.16
N PHE A 541 -22.37 -7.82 14.19
CA PHE A 541 -23.52 -7.19 13.56
C PHE A 541 -24.78 -7.62 14.28
N LEU A 542 -25.45 -6.68 14.95
CA LEU A 542 -26.71 -6.92 15.64
C LEU A 542 -27.94 -6.72 14.74
N ALA A 543 -27.76 -6.12 13.56
CA ALA A 543 -28.86 -5.66 12.70
C ALA A 543 -29.88 -4.87 13.53
N ASP A 544 -31.14 -5.28 13.57
CA ASP A 544 -32.22 -4.53 14.21
C ASP A 544 -32.70 -5.16 15.51
N LEU A 545 -31.89 -6.02 16.14
CA LEU A 545 -32.24 -6.57 17.45
C LEU A 545 -32.62 -5.45 18.43
N GLN A 546 -33.84 -5.53 18.95
CA GLN A 546 -34.34 -4.61 19.96
C GLN A 546 -34.22 -5.27 21.34
N LEU A 547 -34.84 -4.67 22.36
CA LEU A 547 -34.74 -5.11 23.75
C LEU A 547 -35.01 -6.61 23.95
N GLU A 548 -36.10 -7.16 23.39
CA GLU A 548 -36.49 -8.57 23.61
C GLU A 548 -35.49 -9.54 22.99
N GLY A 549 -35.14 -9.33 21.72
CA GLY A 549 -34.19 -10.17 20.99
C GLY A 549 -32.76 -10.04 21.54
N GLY A 550 -32.35 -8.82 21.89
CA GLY A 550 -31.08 -8.56 22.56
C GLY A 550 -30.98 -9.25 23.91
N ASN A 551 -32.05 -9.22 24.73
CA ASN A 551 -32.09 -9.93 26.01
C ASN A 551 -32.03 -11.45 25.82
N LYS A 552 -32.78 -12.02 24.85
CA LYS A 552 -32.70 -13.45 24.55
C LYS A 552 -31.28 -13.85 24.12
N LEU A 553 -30.64 -13.06 23.25
CA LEU A 553 -29.26 -13.30 22.82
C LEU A 553 -28.26 -13.22 23.97
N LEU A 554 -28.37 -12.20 24.83
CA LEU A 554 -27.49 -11.99 25.97
C LEU A 554 -27.60 -13.10 27.03
N ASN A 555 -28.78 -13.70 27.18
CA ASN A 555 -29.05 -14.80 28.13
C ASN A 555 -28.88 -16.20 27.49
N SER A 556 -28.41 -16.28 26.25
CA SER A 556 -28.17 -17.54 25.54
C SER A 556 -26.72 -18.01 25.68
N PRO A 557 -26.40 -19.28 25.32
CA PRO A 557 -25.02 -19.74 25.20
C PRO A 557 -24.16 -18.92 24.23
N GLN A 558 -24.77 -18.14 23.32
CA GLN A 558 -24.05 -17.32 22.35
C GLN A 558 -23.46 -16.04 22.96
N ARG A 559 -23.82 -15.70 24.21
CA ARG A 559 -23.27 -14.58 24.98
C ARG A 559 -21.74 -14.51 24.97
N GLN A 560 -21.08 -15.66 25.02
CA GLN A 560 -19.62 -15.77 25.03
C GLN A 560 -18.96 -15.25 23.74
N TYR A 561 -19.73 -15.10 22.66
CA TYR A 561 -19.27 -14.63 21.35
C TYR A 561 -19.65 -13.18 21.05
N LEU A 562 -20.14 -12.42 22.04
CA LEU A 562 -20.52 -11.01 21.83
C LEU A 562 -19.37 -10.03 22.01
N ASP A 563 -18.37 -10.34 22.84
CA ASP A 563 -17.21 -9.45 23.03
C ASP A 563 -16.41 -9.32 21.73
N CYS A 564 -16.20 -8.10 21.25
CA CYS A 564 -15.62 -7.83 19.93
C CYS A 564 -14.75 -6.57 19.90
N ASP A 565 -14.15 -6.24 18.75
CA ASP A 565 -13.46 -4.95 18.58
C ASP A 565 -14.44 -3.87 18.10
N TYR A 566 -15.34 -4.22 17.19
CA TYR A 566 -16.35 -3.33 16.61
C TYR A 566 -17.75 -3.89 16.82
N LEU A 567 -18.64 -3.12 17.43
CA LEU A 567 -20.03 -3.48 17.60
C LEU A 567 -20.91 -2.63 16.67
N GLN A 568 -21.78 -3.26 15.88
CA GLN A 568 -22.83 -2.52 15.19
C GLN A 568 -23.87 -2.06 16.21
N MET A 569 -24.16 -0.77 16.24
CA MET A 569 -25.29 -0.24 16.99
C MET A 569 -26.58 -0.73 16.34
N SER A 570 -27.37 -1.46 17.12
CA SER A 570 -28.58 -2.12 16.65
C SER A 570 -29.65 -1.12 16.22
N HIS A 571 -30.45 -1.47 15.22
CA HIS A 571 -31.61 -0.70 14.78
C HIS A 571 -31.25 0.76 14.48
N HIS A 572 -30.15 0.93 13.75
CA HIS A 572 -29.59 2.23 13.37
C HIS A 572 -29.21 3.14 14.54
N GLY A 573 -29.05 2.57 15.74
CA GLY A 573 -28.80 3.31 16.96
C GLY A 573 -30.06 3.91 17.60
N ASN A 574 -31.26 3.47 17.18
CA ASN A 574 -32.53 3.91 17.75
C ASN A 574 -33.47 2.73 18.06
N ASP A 575 -34.15 2.74 19.21
CA ASP A 575 -35.06 1.69 19.68
C ASP A 575 -34.43 0.29 19.58
N GLY A 576 -33.12 0.21 19.85
CA GLY A 576 -32.30 -0.98 19.70
C GLY A 576 -32.28 -1.87 20.94
N VAL A 577 -31.20 -2.62 21.13
CA VAL A 577 -30.97 -3.38 22.35
C VAL A 577 -30.88 -2.46 23.57
N GLY A 578 -31.25 -2.96 24.74
CA GLY A 578 -31.25 -2.17 25.96
C GLY A 578 -29.85 -1.84 26.48
N LYS A 579 -29.74 -0.80 27.31
CA LYS A 579 -28.49 -0.36 27.95
C LYS A 579 -27.71 -1.48 28.66
N ALA A 580 -28.44 -2.40 29.30
CA ALA A 580 -27.84 -3.55 29.97
C ALA A 580 -27.05 -4.45 29.00
N PHE A 581 -27.47 -4.52 27.74
CA PHE A 581 -26.73 -5.22 26.69
C PHE A 581 -25.39 -4.55 26.44
N TYR A 582 -25.38 -3.24 26.16
CA TYR A 582 -24.14 -2.49 25.90
C TYR A 582 -23.17 -2.51 27.08
N ARG A 583 -23.67 -2.47 28.32
CA ARG A 583 -22.85 -2.61 29.53
C ARG A 583 -22.25 -4.00 29.70
N SER A 584 -22.91 -5.02 29.14
CA SER A 584 -22.48 -6.41 29.28
C SER A 584 -21.46 -6.81 28.23
N VAL A 585 -21.53 -6.24 27.02
CA VAL A 585 -20.64 -6.61 25.91
C VAL A 585 -19.40 -5.72 25.91
N ARG A 586 -18.20 -6.33 25.82
CA ARG A 586 -16.96 -5.56 25.68
C ARG A 586 -16.67 -5.27 24.21
N PHE A 587 -16.50 -3.99 23.87
CA PHE A 587 -16.13 -3.53 22.53
C PHE A 587 -15.28 -2.27 22.56
N LYS A 588 -14.59 -1.96 21.46
CA LYS A 588 -13.60 -0.86 21.37
C LYS A 588 -13.99 0.27 20.42
N ALA A 589 -15.01 0.04 19.60
CA ALA A 589 -15.52 0.96 18.60
C ALA A 589 -16.93 0.58 18.16
N CYS A 590 -17.67 1.54 17.60
CA CYS A 590 -19.06 1.39 17.20
C CYS A 590 -19.24 1.63 15.70
N LEU A 591 -20.05 0.80 15.06
CA LEU A 591 -20.57 1.00 13.71
C LEU A 591 -22.01 1.49 13.82
N TRP A 592 -22.26 2.73 13.42
CA TRP A 592 -23.56 3.37 13.46
C TRP A 592 -24.13 3.43 12.04
N PRO A 593 -25.00 2.48 11.62
CA PRO A 593 -25.72 2.59 10.34
C PRO A 593 -26.84 3.63 10.45
N THR A 594 -26.45 4.86 10.79
CA THR A 594 -27.33 5.92 11.28
C THR A 594 -27.32 7.09 10.28
N PRO A 595 -28.47 7.47 9.70
CA PRO A 595 -28.57 8.65 8.85
C PRO A 595 -28.36 9.94 9.66
N GLY A 596 -28.11 11.06 8.97
CA GLY A 596 -27.73 12.32 9.62
C GLY A 596 -28.79 12.82 10.59
N TRP A 597 -30.06 12.82 10.17
CA TRP A 597 -31.18 13.26 11.01
C TRP A 597 -31.36 12.41 12.26
N LEU A 598 -31.05 11.12 12.21
CA LEU A 598 -31.14 10.23 13.38
C LEU A 598 -29.94 10.43 14.31
N TRP A 599 -28.74 10.61 13.74
CA TRP A 599 -27.50 10.87 14.47
C TRP A 599 -27.56 12.19 15.25
N ASP A 600 -28.14 13.20 14.63
CA ASP A 600 -28.32 14.55 15.18
C ASP A 600 -29.60 14.69 16.02
N ASN A 601 -30.38 13.61 16.15
CA ASN A 601 -31.69 13.58 16.80
C ASN A 601 -32.58 14.76 16.35
N GLN A 602 -32.83 14.85 15.05
CA GLN A 602 -33.51 15.97 14.41
C GLN A 602 -34.91 15.57 13.92
N ALA A 603 -35.94 16.28 14.39
CA ALA A 603 -37.31 16.14 13.91
C ALA A 603 -37.54 17.05 12.69
N GLY A 604 -37.45 16.50 11.48
CA GLY A 604 -37.71 17.25 10.25
C GLY A 604 -36.76 18.44 10.09
N SER A 605 -37.28 19.66 9.97
CA SER A 605 -36.48 20.89 9.83
C SER A 605 -36.12 21.57 11.16
N ALA A 606 -36.47 20.98 12.30
CA ALA A 606 -36.32 21.63 13.62
C ALA A 606 -34.87 21.71 14.13
N GLY A 607 -33.91 21.04 13.46
CA GLY A 607 -32.48 21.09 13.80
C GLY A 607 -32.05 20.08 14.86
N PHE A 608 -30.79 20.17 15.32
CA PHE A 608 -30.16 19.23 16.24
C PHE A 608 -30.91 19.09 17.58
N ASN A 609 -31.07 17.86 18.07
CA ASN A 609 -31.69 17.52 19.35
C ASN A 609 -33.15 18.00 19.51
N THR A 610 -33.96 17.84 18.47
CA THR A 610 -35.39 18.14 18.45
C THR A 610 -36.27 16.90 18.23
N GLY A 611 -35.66 15.76 17.90
CA GLY A 611 -36.31 14.46 17.74
C GLY A 611 -36.54 13.74 19.07
N GLY A 612 -37.45 12.76 19.03
CA GLY A 612 -37.74 11.85 20.14
C GLY A 612 -36.95 10.54 20.09
N TYR A 613 -35.79 10.52 19.42
CA TYR A 613 -34.99 9.32 19.18
C TYR A 613 -34.03 9.07 20.36
N ASP A 614 -33.81 7.81 20.74
CA ASP A 614 -32.88 7.45 21.83
C ASP A 614 -31.41 7.45 21.38
N THR A 615 -31.10 7.80 20.13
CA THR A 615 -29.72 7.85 19.60
C THR A 615 -28.76 8.66 20.46
N LEU A 616 -29.20 9.78 21.05
CA LEU A 616 -28.37 10.56 21.97
C LEU A 616 -28.10 9.85 23.28
N GLU A 617 -29.10 9.13 23.80
CA GLU A 617 -28.96 8.32 25.01
C GLU A 617 -27.99 7.15 24.77
N GLN A 618 -28.08 6.50 23.62
CA GLN A 618 -27.16 5.43 23.23
C GLN A 618 -25.72 5.95 23.10
N ARG A 619 -25.54 7.14 22.51
CA ARG A 619 -24.23 7.82 22.43
C ARG A 619 -23.69 8.17 23.81
N GLU A 620 -24.53 8.64 24.72
CA GLU A 620 -24.12 8.96 26.10
C GLU A 620 -23.56 7.72 26.83
N ILE A 621 -24.23 6.57 26.69
CA ILE A 621 -23.76 5.31 27.28
C ILE A 621 -22.41 4.92 26.68
N VAL A 622 -22.29 4.94 25.36
CA VAL A 622 -21.07 4.51 24.67
C VAL A 622 -19.89 5.46 24.93
N ASP A 623 -20.10 6.77 24.75
CA ASP A 623 -19.03 7.78 24.77
C ASP A 623 -18.60 8.11 26.21
N ASN A 624 -19.56 8.30 27.12
CA ASN A 624 -19.30 8.82 28.46
C ASN A 624 -19.28 7.73 29.52
N GLU A 625 -20.22 6.78 29.49
CA GLU A 625 -20.26 5.71 30.50
C GLU A 625 -19.20 4.62 30.22
N LEU A 626 -19.10 4.17 28.97
CA LEU A 626 -18.15 3.11 28.57
C LEU A 626 -16.80 3.65 28.06
N GLY A 627 -16.70 4.96 27.79
CA GLY A 627 -15.46 5.61 27.34
C GLY A 627 -15.04 5.26 25.91
N ILE A 628 -15.96 4.79 25.07
CA ILE A 628 -15.69 4.31 23.71
C ILE A 628 -15.80 5.47 22.72
N ARG A 629 -14.65 6.03 22.34
CA ARG A 629 -14.61 7.27 21.51
C ARG A 629 -14.57 7.05 20.00
N ARG A 630 -14.50 5.80 19.53
CA ARG A 630 -14.37 5.47 18.10
C ARG A 630 -15.73 5.11 17.52
N ASN A 631 -16.37 6.10 16.88
CA ASN A 631 -17.68 5.96 16.25
C ASN A 631 -17.57 6.13 14.72
N TYR A 632 -17.98 5.11 13.96
CA TYR A 632 -18.08 5.14 12.50
C TYR A 632 -19.53 5.32 12.11
N ILE A 633 -19.85 6.42 11.42
CA ILE A 633 -21.24 6.87 11.23
C ILE A 633 -21.57 6.84 9.74
N GLY A 634 -22.61 6.09 9.37
CA GLY A 634 -23.01 5.85 7.97
C GLY A 634 -23.39 7.11 7.19
N SER A 635 -23.86 8.17 7.88
CA SER A 635 -24.15 9.46 7.25
C SER A 635 -22.92 10.33 6.95
N LYS A 636 -21.78 10.07 7.61
CA LYS A 636 -20.58 10.92 7.51
C LYS A 636 -19.63 10.52 6.38
N GLY A 637 -19.97 9.48 5.61
CA GLY A 637 -19.20 9.00 4.48
C GLY A 637 -18.92 7.50 4.53
N LEU A 638 -18.16 7.02 3.54
CA LEU A 638 -17.69 5.64 3.50
C LEU A 638 -16.67 5.42 4.62
N ASN A 639 -16.97 4.51 5.56
CA ASN A 639 -16.01 4.13 6.59
C ASN A 639 -15.27 2.85 6.16
N ILE A 640 -13.93 2.87 6.28
CA ILE A 640 -13.06 1.76 5.90
C ILE A 640 -12.28 1.29 7.12
N ILE A 641 -12.50 0.05 7.52
CA ILE A 641 -11.85 -0.59 8.66
C ILE A 641 -10.95 -1.70 8.12
N LYS A 642 -9.64 -1.55 8.35
CA LYS A 642 -8.60 -2.48 7.87
C LYS A 642 -8.05 -3.29 9.01
#